data_AF-A0A7H8KGF4-F1
#
_entry.id   AF-A0A7H8KGF4-F1
#
_cell.length_a   1.000
_cell.length_b   1.000
_cell.length_c   1.000
_cell.angle_alpha   90.00
_cell.angle_beta   90.00
_cell.angle_gamma   90.00
#
_symmetry.space_group_name_H-M   'P 1'
#
loop_
_entity.id
_entity.type
_entity.pdbx_description
1 polymer ?
#
loop_
_entity_poly.entity_id
_entity_poly.type
_entity_poly.pdbx_seq_one_letter_code
_entity_poly.pdbx_strand_id
1 'polypeptide(L)'
;MGRLASAYGQAMAAHRAARAHLDSARDALRGAVPVTPATDADLVARLARVGTALATPTPGTPLVRQPVPVRVGEAVVAGGGFPVLLPLGAGHHLAVDTDARDPAVAALLRALVLRVLATAAPGGVRVAGLDTAALGATFGPLRPLADAGVIDAPATTDADVTALLDAAEQHARDARRADRPDQELLLVVAASVPSPREAARLAALTHAGPAAAVCVLLAGWPAIGPGESAPPLGSTTLIRLSGDRTSAGGTPGARSYAGVGGLARVGDPPGTPFSADGSGLSVPVRLDGDAPSASVAALATHLGDAARRGAAVTFADLLPGQRWATSARAGLRTVVGRAGRDPFSMAFDDATPHWLVGGRTGAGKTVFLLDVLYGLAARYSPAELQLYLLDFKEGVSFTEFVPTGHDPSWLPHARAVGIESDREYGVAVLRELRRELHRRATALKRHGVTKLADLPSDTPVPRIVAVIDEFQVLLAGNDQLARESVDLLEELARKGRSYGVHLVLASQSTTGIEALYGRAEAVFGQFALRVALAGGGGVLDQLNDAAATLPVGSAVVNTAAGAPGANTVIRFPDAHAAGGDLTRLRHDLWQARPPGARPPSVFRGYDTARVEADATFTGLRPGGRRPLALVGRTVDVDGTTAMFIMDTAPGRHLAVVGTSPTGAEVLRAATLSLARQHTPGEATFLLAPLVAAADSAADDTAAALTAAGHPVQRLDTAALHARIATLATSPSGPRTSGAGTPGPGMPGAGTAGFETFGTGGVPGSGVPDSRVPGSGASDAAASGDEAGAAGRTYLVVFGVDAAAGRLAETDPATFRSGHDDLRTLLRQGPGHGVHLLGWWRGLRRLADDLGGTQNRDDVACLVALNVPGADLGLHLGVHDLAYTPRADRALLVDRHDQRVRLIVPFARDGHIPDGQE
;
A
#
# COMPACT_ATOMS: atom_id res chain seq x y z
N MET A 1 -1.85 99.25 10.47
CA MET A 1 -2.93 99.08 11.48
C MET A 1 -4.03 98.07 11.10
N GLY A 2 -4.37 97.83 9.82
CA GLY A 2 -5.49 96.94 9.43
C GLY A 2 -5.38 95.44 9.76
N ARG A 3 -4.17 94.85 9.80
CA ARG A 3 -3.99 93.41 10.12
C ARG A 3 -4.21 93.08 11.60
N LEU A 4 -3.88 94.00 12.50
CA LEU A 4 -4.11 93.86 13.94
C LEU A 4 -5.60 93.96 14.30
N ALA A 5 -6.35 94.83 13.61
CA ALA A 5 -7.79 94.95 13.77
C ALA A 5 -8.55 93.68 13.32
N SER A 6 -8.10 93.04 12.22
CA SER A 6 -8.68 91.79 11.72
C SER A 6 -8.42 90.61 12.67
N ALA A 7 -7.17 90.45 13.13
CA ALA A 7 -6.81 89.39 14.08
C ALA A 7 -7.53 89.56 15.43
N TYR A 8 -7.66 90.79 15.92
CA TYR A 8 -8.44 91.09 17.13
C TYR A 8 -9.93 90.81 16.94
N GLY A 9 -10.49 91.13 15.77
CA GLY A 9 -11.88 90.79 15.40
C GLY A 9 -12.14 89.28 15.38
N GLN A 10 -11.23 88.50 14.80
CA GLN A 10 -11.31 87.04 14.77
C GLN A 10 -11.17 86.41 16.17
N ALA A 11 -10.24 86.92 16.99
CA ALA A 11 -10.08 86.46 18.37
C ALA A 11 -11.32 86.77 19.23
N MET A 12 -11.93 87.95 19.06
CA MET A 12 -13.16 88.34 19.74
C MET A 12 -14.37 87.50 19.29
N ALA A 13 -14.44 87.15 18.00
CA ALA A 13 -15.48 86.26 17.48
C ALA A 13 -15.33 84.83 18.00
N ALA A 14 -14.11 84.30 18.02
CA ALA A 14 -13.80 82.99 18.58
C ALA A 14 -14.09 82.93 20.09
N HIS A 15 -13.76 83.99 20.84
CA HIS A 15 -14.07 84.07 22.26
C HIS A 15 -15.59 84.11 22.52
N ARG A 16 -16.35 84.88 21.74
CA ARG A 16 -17.82 84.90 21.85
C ARG A 16 -18.45 83.57 21.51
N ALA A 17 -17.97 82.89 20.45
CA ALA A 17 -18.45 81.57 20.07
C ALA A 17 -18.15 80.51 21.16
N ALA A 18 -16.94 80.52 21.72
CA ALA A 18 -16.57 79.62 22.82
C ALA A 18 -17.42 79.88 24.08
N ARG A 19 -17.73 81.15 24.38
CA ARG A 19 -18.54 81.53 25.54
C ARG A 19 -20.01 81.14 25.37
N ALA A 20 -20.58 81.36 24.18
CA ALA A 20 -21.93 80.88 23.86
C ALA A 20 -22.03 79.35 23.93
N HIS A 21 -21.00 78.63 23.49
CA HIS A 21 -20.94 77.17 23.59
C HIS A 21 -20.87 76.71 25.06
N LEU A 22 -20.08 77.39 25.89
CA LEU A 22 -19.97 77.11 27.33
C LEU A 22 -21.28 77.38 28.07
N ASP A 23 -21.96 78.49 27.76
CA ASP A 23 -23.21 78.86 28.40
C ASP A 23 -24.34 77.90 27.97
N SER A 24 -24.39 77.51 26.70
CA SER A 24 -25.32 76.49 26.19
C SER A 24 -25.09 75.11 26.83
N ALA A 25 -23.81 74.72 26.99
CA ALA A 25 -23.46 73.49 27.72
C ALA A 25 -23.84 73.55 29.21
N ARG A 26 -23.69 74.71 29.87
CA ARG A 26 -24.10 74.92 31.26
C ARG A 26 -25.61 74.87 31.44
N ASP A 27 -26.37 75.45 30.53
CA ASP A 27 -27.84 75.42 30.59
C ASP A 27 -28.38 74.02 30.28
N ALA A 28 -27.75 73.29 29.35
CA ALA A 28 -28.02 71.86 29.14
C ALA A 28 -27.72 71.01 30.39
N LEU A 29 -26.62 71.30 31.10
CA LEU A 29 -26.25 70.63 32.35
C LEU A 29 -27.17 71.00 33.52
N ARG A 30 -27.72 72.22 33.55
CA ARG A 30 -28.69 72.67 34.59
C ARG A 30 -30.08 72.05 34.41
N GLY A 31 -30.45 71.66 33.19
CA GLY A 31 -31.70 70.96 32.89
C GLY A 31 -31.65 69.44 33.15
N ALA A 32 -30.46 68.87 33.37
CA ALA A 32 -30.31 67.46 33.68
C ALA A 32 -30.64 67.20 35.16
N VAL A 33 -31.69 66.41 35.42
CA VAL A 33 -32.01 65.90 36.75
C VAL A 33 -30.81 65.08 37.24
N PRO A 34 -30.21 65.37 38.41
CA PRO A 34 -29.09 64.60 38.91
C PRO A 34 -29.59 63.22 39.35
N VAL A 35 -29.25 62.19 38.59
CA VAL A 35 -29.35 60.80 39.05
C VAL A 35 -28.16 60.59 40.00
N THR A 36 -28.44 60.31 41.27
CA THR A 36 -27.43 59.97 42.28
C THR A 36 -26.64 58.72 41.84
N PRO A 37 -25.29 58.77 41.73
CA PRO A 37 -24.51 57.64 41.28
C PRO A 37 -24.24 56.69 42.46
N ALA A 38 -24.84 55.50 42.41
CA ALA A 38 -24.12 54.33 42.89
C ALA A 38 -23.01 54.02 41.86
N THR A 39 -21.92 54.78 41.97
CA THR A 39 -20.56 54.54 41.46
C THR A 39 -20.44 54.05 40.01
N ASP A 40 -20.46 54.97 39.03
CA ASP A 40 -20.08 54.71 37.63
C ASP A 40 -18.74 53.94 37.53
N ALA A 41 -17.81 54.17 38.46
CA ALA A 41 -16.54 53.45 38.56
C ALA A 41 -16.70 51.94 38.85
N ASP A 42 -17.64 51.54 39.70
CA ASP A 42 -17.88 50.13 40.02
C ASP A 42 -18.55 49.40 38.85
N LEU A 43 -19.44 50.07 38.12
CA LEU A 43 -20.04 49.53 36.89
C LEU A 43 -18.97 49.33 35.81
N VAL A 44 -18.12 50.34 35.57
CA VAL A 44 -17.01 50.25 34.61
C VAL A 44 -16.04 49.14 35.01
N ALA A 45 -15.68 49.02 36.29
CA ALA A 45 -14.82 47.96 36.78
C ALA A 45 -15.45 46.56 36.62
N ARG A 46 -16.77 46.43 36.83
CA ARG A 46 -17.50 45.17 36.61
C ARG A 46 -17.56 44.81 35.13
N LEU A 47 -17.87 45.76 34.26
CA LEU A 47 -17.88 45.58 32.81
C LEU A 47 -16.48 45.24 32.28
N ALA A 48 -15.43 45.88 32.79
CA ALA A 48 -14.06 45.54 32.45
C ALA A 48 -13.71 44.10 32.83
N ARG A 49 -14.09 43.67 34.05
CA ARG A 49 -13.84 42.30 34.53
C ARG A 49 -14.60 41.25 33.71
N VAL A 50 -15.91 41.43 33.51
CA VAL A 50 -16.76 40.51 32.75
C VAL A 50 -16.35 40.50 31.28
N GLY A 51 -16.15 41.68 30.68
CA GLY A 51 -15.72 41.83 29.30
C GLY A 51 -14.36 41.21 29.03
N THR A 52 -13.41 41.30 29.97
CA THR A 52 -12.09 40.65 29.83
C THR A 52 -12.19 39.12 29.91
N ALA A 53 -13.01 38.60 30.82
CA ALA A 53 -13.25 37.16 30.93
C ALA A 53 -13.92 36.62 29.64
N LEU A 54 -14.93 37.31 29.11
CA LEU A 54 -15.63 36.93 27.88
C LEU A 54 -14.80 37.18 26.60
N ALA A 55 -13.88 38.15 26.61
CA ALA A 55 -12.98 38.41 25.48
C ALA A 55 -11.92 37.32 25.27
N THR A 56 -11.69 36.50 26.30
CA THR A 56 -10.66 35.45 26.27
C THR A 56 -11.19 34.30 25.40
N PRO A 57 -10.50 33.93 24.29
CA PRO A 57 -10.92 32.82 23.45
C PRO A 57 -11.08 31.54 24.27
N THR A 58 -12.18 30.83 24.04
CA THR A 58 -12.39 29.48 24.59
C THR A 58 -12.19 28.48 23.46
N PRO A 59 -10.99 27.86 23.33
CA PRO A 59 -10.69 26.99 22.21
C PRO A 59 -11.66 25.80 22.13
N GLY A 60 -12.01 25.38 20.91
CA GLY A 60 -12.93 24.25 20.71
C GLY A 60 -14.41 24.61 20.60
N THR A 61 -14.76 25.89 20.56
CA THR A 61 -16.17 26.31 20.50
C THR A 61 -16.77 26.10 19.09
N PRO A 62 -17.96 25.49 18.94
CA PRO A 62 -18.62 25.28 17.66
C PRO A 62 -19.32 26.57 17.17
N LEU A 63 -18.61 27.37 16.37
CA LEU A 63 -19.04 28.71 15.94
C LEU A 63 -20.24 28.77 14.99
N VAL A 64 -20.67 27.63 14.47
CA VAL A 64 -21.83 27.55 13.56
C VAL A 64 -23.15 27.52 14.33
N ARG A 65 -23.13 27.03 15.58
CA ARG A 65 -24.35 26.82 16.39
C ARG A 65 -24.72 27.99 17.27
N GLN A 66 -23.72 28.70 17.78
CA GLN A 66 -23.92 29.82 18.68
C GLN A 66 -22.96 30.96 18.33
N PRO A 67 -23.43 32.22 18.36
CA PRO A 67 -22.54 33.34 18.19
C PRO A 67 -21.60 33.40 19.39
N VAL A 68 -20.33 33.74 19.14
CA VAL A 68 -19.34 33.93 20.19
C VAL A 68 -19.06 35.42 20.40
N PRO A 69 -18.86 35.86 21.65
CA PRO A 69 -18.50 37.24 21.92
C PRO A 69 -17.05 37.49 21.51
N VAL A 70 -16.84 38.29 20.46
CA VAL A 70 -15.51 38.65 19.95
C VAL A 70 -15.22 40.11 20.24
N ARG A 71 -14.08 40.37 20.88
CA ARG A 71 -13.63 41.73 21.18
C ARG A 71 -13.30 42.49 19.90
N VAL A 72 -13.85 43.70 19.79
CA VAL A 72 -13.58 44.64 18.67
C VAL A 72 -12.80 45.88 19.09
N GLY A 73 -12.81 46.21 20.38
CA GLY A 73 -12.14 47.40 20.90
C GLY A 73 -12.41 47.61 22.38
N GLU A 74 -12.08 48.80 22.86
CA GLU A 74 -12.25 49.24 24.24
C GLU A 74 -13.12 50.50 24.29
N ALA A 75 -14.22 50.45 25.03
CA ALA A 75 -15.07 51.60 25.29
C ALA A 75 -14.33 52.57 26.21
N VAL A 76 -14.32 53.86 25.86
CA VAL A 76 -13.58 54.89 26.60
C VAL A 76 -14.57 55.79 27.34
N VAL A 77 -14.54 55.76 28.68
CA VAL A 77 -15.41 56.57 29.56
C VAL A 77 -14.60 57.35 30.59
N ALA A 78 -15.23 58.35 31.22
CA ALA A 78 -14.62 59.04 32.37
C ALA A 78 -14.51 58.06 33.55
N GLY A 79 -13.29 57.72 33.97
CA GLY A 79 -13.03 56.80 35.09
C GLY A 79 -12.53 55.40 34.70
N GLY A 80 -12.35 55.10 33.41
CA GLY A 80 -11.75 53.84 32.95
C GLY A 80 -12.19 53.42 31.56
N GLY A 81 -11.97 52.16 31.22
CA GLY A 81 -12.43 51.55 29.97
C GLY A 81 -12.85 50.11 30.16
N PHE A 82 -13.66 49.59 29.24
CA PHE A 82 -14.07 48.19 29.25
C PHE A 82 -14.10 47.60 27.82
N PRO A 83 -13.82 46.30 27.64
CA PRO A 83 -13.86 45.67 26.33
C PRO A 83 -15.26 45.69 25.71
N VAL A 84 -15.34 46.01 24.42
CA VAL A 84 -16.56 45.89 23.62
C VAL A 84 -16.51 44.60 22.83
N LEU A 85 -17.52 43.75 23.05
CA LEU A 85 -17.63 42.43 22.44
C LEU A 85 -18.84 42.39 21.51
N LEU A 86 -18.69 41.81 20.34
CA LEU A 86 -19.76 41.63 19.37
C LEU A 86 -19.97 40.13 19.08
N PRO A 87 -21.23 39.68 18.92
CA PRO A 87 -21.51 38.31 18.52
C PRO A 87 -21.03 38.07 17.07
N LEU A 88 -20.15 37.08 16.87
CA LEU A 88 -19.75 36.61 15.54
C LEU A 88 -19.99 35.11 15.39
N GLY A 89 -20.26 34.66 14.16
CA GLY A 89 -20.66 33.28 13.89
C GLY A 89 -22.17 33.06 14.02
N ALA A 90 -22.63 31.84 13.75
CA ALA A 90 -24.05 31.46 13.77
C ALA A 90 -24.99 32.49 13.08
N GLY A 91 -24.61 32.97 11.90
CA GLY A 91 -25.40 33.95 11.13
C GLY A 91 -25.31 35.41 11.61
N HIS A 92 -24.38 35.75 12.51
CA HIS A 92 -24.06 37.13 12.88
C HIS A 92 -22.84 37.63 12.13
N HIS A 93 -22.94 38.85 11.61
CA HIS A 93 -21.97 39.45 10.70
C HIS A 93 -21.51 40.82 11.19
N LEU A 94 -20.43 41.34 10.60
CA LEU A 94 -19.88 42.65 10.94
C LEU A 94 -19.62 43.48 9.69
N ALA A 95 -20.00 44.76 9.73
CA ALA A 95 -19.64 45.71 8.69
C ALA A 95 -19.03 46.99 9.28
N VAL A 96 -18.01 47.53 8.62
CA VAL A 96 -17.33 48.78 8.98
C VAL A 96 -17.47 49.77 7.83
N ASP A 97 -17.74 51.03 8.11
CA ASP A 97 -17.98 52.07 7.08
C ASP A 97 -16.73 52.59 6.37
N THR A 98 -15.56 52.20 6.85
CA THR A 98 -14.26 52.57 6.31
C THR A 98 -13.55 51.33 5.80
N ASP A 99 -12.81 51.46 4.69
CA ASP A 99 -12.08 50.35 4.09
C ASP A 99 -10.75 50.05 4.81
N ALA A 100 -10.14 48.90 4.51
CA ALA A 100 -8.89 48.46 5.11
C ALA A 100 -7.63 49.20 4.61
N ARG A 101 -7.76 50.22 3.73
CA ARG A 101 -6.64 51.15 3.49
C ARG A 101 -6.41 52.02 4.73
N ASP A 102 -7.42 52.16 5.59
CA ASP A 102 -7.24 52.63 6.96
C ASP A 102 -6.54 51.55 7.81
N PRO A 103 -5.35 51.82 8.38
CA PRO A 103 -4.61 50.85 9.17
C PRO A 103 -5.38 50.31 10.39
N ALA A 104 -6.28 51.10 10.99
CA ALA A 104 -7.07 50.66 12.13
C ALA A 104 -8.12 49.61 11.72
N VAL A 105 -8.70 49.74 10.53
CA VAL A 105 -9.63 48.75 9.98
C VAL A 105 -8.89 47.47 9.57
N ALA A 106 -7.73 47.60 8.90
CA ALA A 106 -6.90 46.45 8.56
C ALA A 106 -6.48 45.64 9.82
N ALA A 107 -6.07 46.35 10.87
CA ALA A 107 -5.73 45.76 12.16
C ALA A 107 -6.92 45.05 12.82
N LEU A 108 -8.10 45.69 12.82
CA LEU A 108 -9.33 45.11 13.33
C LEU A 108 -9.65 43.80 12.61
N LEU A 109 -9.67 43.79 11.27
CA LEU A 109 -9.98 42.57 10.50
C LEU A 109 -9.03 41.42 10.83
N ARG A 110 -7.72 41.67 10.93
CA ARG A 110 -6.73 40.67 11.34
C ARG A 110 -6.99 40.14 12.76
N ALA A 111 -7.27 41.05 13.71
CA ALA A 111 -7.54 40.68 15.09
C ALA A 111 -8.81 39.83 15.21
N LEU A 112 -9.86 40.15 14.45
CA LEU A 112 -11.10 39.36 14.40
C LEU A 112 -10.85 37.97 13.83
N VAL A 113 -10.12 37.86 12.71
CA VAL A 113 -9.75 36.56 12.14
C VAL A 113 -9.01 35.70 13.16
N LEU A 114 -7.99 36.25 13.81
CA LEU A 114 -7.20 35.51 14.81
C LEU A 114 -8.04 35.09 16.03
N ARG A 115 -8.95 35.93 16.51
CA ARG A 115 -9.81 35.61 17.66
C ARG A 115 -10.85 34.55 17.32
N VAL A 116 -11.46 34.64 16.14
CA VAL A 116 -12.39 33.63 15.63
C VAL A 116 -11.67 32.27 15.51
N LEU A 117 -10.48 32.25 14.90
CA LEU A 117 -9.66 31.05 14.77
C LEU A 117 -9.21 30.49 16.13
N ALA A 118 -8.81 31.34 17.08
CA ALA A 118 -8.40 30.92 18.43
C ALA A 118 -9.56 30.36 19.28
N THR A 119 -10.79 30.75 18.95
CA THR A 119 -12.01 30.28 19.65
C THR A 119 -12.55 28.99 19.02
N ALA A 120 -12.41 28.83 17.72
CA ALA A 120 -12.86 27.65 17.00
C ALA A 120 -12.10 26.37 17.42
N ALA A 121 -12.73 25.22 17.21
CA ALA A 121 -11.98 23.96 17.17
C ALA A 121 -10.96 24.00 16.02
N PRO A 122 -9.76 23.40 16.16
CA PRO A 122 -8.80 23.32 15.07
C PRO A 122 -9.42 22.78 13.78
N GLY A 123 -9.17 23.48 12.67
CA GLY A 123 -9.81 23.21 11.38
C GLY A 123 -11.22 23.76 11.25
N GLY A 124 -11.96 24.00 12.35
CA GLY A 124 -13.38 24.39 12.44
C GLY A 124 -13.83 25.63 11.64
N VAL A 125 -12.90 26.47 11.20
CA VAL A 125 -13.15 27.68 10.43
C VAL A 125 -12.17 27.73 9.25
N ARG A 126 -12.70 28.06 8.07
CA ARG A 126 -11.92 28.41 6.89
C ARG A 126 -12.14 29.88 6.55
N VAL A 127 -11.08 30.57 6.15
CA VAL A 127 -11.14 32.02 5.89
C VAL A 127 -10.95 32.30 4.40
N ALA A 128 -11.87 33.03 3.81
CA ALA A 128 -11.80 33.48 2.42
C ALA A 128 -11.63 35.01 2.39
N GLY A 129 -10.47 35.48 1.97
CA GLY A 129 -10.14 36.91 1.94
C GLY A 129 -10.42 37.56 0.58
N LEU A 130 -11.01 38.75 0.57
CA LEU A 130 -11.05 39.66 -0.59
C LEU A 130 -10.27 40.92 -0.24
N ASP A 131 -9.29 41.28 -1.05
CA ASP A 131 -8.51 42.51 -0.87
C ASP A 131 -8.04 43.07 -2.21
N THR A 132 -9.01 43.55 -3.00
CA THR A 132 -8.74 44.21 -4.29
C THR A 132 -8.14 45.60 -4.11
N ALA A 133 -8.48 46.29 -3.01
CA ALA A 133 -8.00 47.66 -2.75
C ALA A 133 -6.53 47.73 -2.33
N ALA A 134 -6.03 46.75 -1.56
CA ALA A 134 -4.63 46.70 -1.12
C ALA A 134 -3.86 45.49 -1.69
N LEU A 135 -4.41 44.82 -2.72
CA LEU A 135 -3.80 43.69 -3.43
C LEU A 135 -3.29 42.58 -2.49
N GLY A 136 -4.09 42.24 -1.48
CA GLY A 136 -3.79 41.18 -0.51
C GLY A 136 -2.94 41.62 0.69
N ALA A 137 -2.44 42.86 0.73
CA ALA A 137 -1.57 43.35 1.80
C ALA A 137 -2.21 43.28 3.20
N THR A 138 -3.54 43.37 3.29
CA THR A 138 -4.29 43.27 4.56
C THR A 138 -4.02 41.94 5.27
N PHE A 139 -3.86 40.86 4.48
CA PHE A 139 -3.65 39.49 4.95
C PHE A 139 -2.17 39.10 5.06
N GLY A 140 -1.23 39.96 4.64
CA GLY A 140 0.20 39.68 4.65
C GLY A 140 0.74 39.15 6.00
N PRO A 141 0.44 39.80 7.14
CA PRO A 141 0.85 39.30 8.46
C PRO A 141 0.25 37.95 8.87
N LEU A 142 -0.80 37.48 8.19
CA LEU A 142 -1.46 36.19 8.42
C LEU A 142 -0.91 35.09 7.49
N ARG A 143 0.18 35.35 6.75
CA ARG A 143 0.79 34.40 5.82
C ARG A 143 0.99 32.98 6.39
N PRO A 144 1.43 32.77 7.66
CA PRO A 144 1.56 31.42 8.22
C PRO A 144 0.26 30.60 8.21
N LEU A 145 -0.90 31.25 8.31
CA LEU A 145 -2.21 30.59 8.22
C LEU A 145 -2.59 30.24 6.78
N ALA A 146 -2.19 31.06 5.81
CA ALA A 146 -2.33 30.74 4.40
C ALA A 146 -1.43 29.54 4.01
N ASP A 147 -0.19 29.52 4.48
CA ASP A 147 0.72 28.37 4.30
C ASP A 147 0.21 27.11 5.01
N ALA A 148 -0.64 27.26 6.04
CA ALA A 148 -1.33 26.16 6.71
C ALA A 148 -2.64 25.72 6.03
N GLY A 149 -3.11 26.43 5.00
CA GLY A 149 -4.38 26.17 4.33
C GLY A 149 -5.62 26.55 5.15
N VAL A 150 -5.47 27.37 6.19
CA VAL A 150 -6.59 27.89 7.00
C VAL A 150 -7.21 29.14 6.35
N ILE A 151 -6.40 29.93 5.67
CA ILE A 151 -6.82 31.08 4.87
C ILE A 151 -6.54 30.77 3.40
N ASP A 152 -7.55 30.93 2.54
CA ASP A 152 -7.36 30.82 1.09
C ASP A 152 -6.44 31.95 0.60
N ALA A 153 -5.85 31.79 -0.59
CA ALA A 153 -5.15 32.91 -1.24
C ALA A 153 -6.15 34.08 -1.39
N PRO A 154 -5.86 35.29 -0.86
CA PRO A 154 -6.80 36.41 -0.95
C PRO A 154 -7.13 36.72 -2.41
N ALA A 155 -8.41 36.86 -2.72
CA ALA A 155 -8.85 37.33 -4.03
C ALA A 155 -8.41 38.78 -4.23
N THR A 156 -7.59 39.01 -5.26
CA THR A 156 -7.03 40.33 -5.57
C THR A 156 -7.52 40.88 -6.91
N THR A 157 -8.11 40.04 -7.75
CA THR A 157 -8.74 40.45 -9.02
C THR A 157 -10.25 40.18 -9.01
N ASP A 158 -11.00 40.83 -9.90
CA ASP A 158 -12.46 40.60 -10.02
C ASP A 158 -12.81 39.15 -10.40
N ALA A 159 -11.95 38.47 -11.16
CA ALA A 159 -12.12 37.07 -11.50
C ALA A 159 -11.96 36.18 -10.26
N ASP A 160 -10.93 36.43 -9.44
CA ASP A 160 -10.73 35.71 -8.18
C ASP A 160 -11.90 35.95 -7.20
N VAL A 161 -12.39 37.19 -7.14
CA VAL A 161 -13.55 37.56 -6.31
C VAL A 161 -14.79 36.79 -6.74
N THR A 162 -15.03 36.71 -8.05
CA THR A 162 -16.15 35.95 -8.61
C THR A 162 -16.06 34.47 -8.24
N ALA A 163 -14.89 33.84 -8.44
CA ALA A 163 -14.66 32.44 -8.12
C ALA A 163 -14.78 32.14 -6.62
N LEU A 164 -14.29 33.04 -5.78
CA LEU A 164 -14.41 32.93 -4.32
C LEU A 164 -15.88 33.00 -3.88
N LEU A 165 -16.66 33.93 -4.44
CA LEU A 165 -18.08 34.04 -4.11
C LEU A 165 -18.90 32.87 -4.66
N ASP A 166 -18.55 32.32 -5.82
CA ASP A 166 -19.14 31.06 -6.32
C ASP A 166 -18.89 29.91 -5.33
N ALA A 167 -17.66 29.79 -4.83
CA ALA A 167 -17.30 28.80 -3.82
C ALA A 167 -18.01 29.04 -2.47
N ALA A 168 -18.16 30.29 -2.05
CA ALA A 168 -18.85 30.65 -0.80
C ALA A 168 -20.36 30.35 -0.87
N GLU A 169 -21.01 30.63 -2.00
CA GLU A 169 -22.40 30.26 -2.23
C GLU A 169 -22.57 28.73 -2.29
N GLN A 170 -21.63 28.02 -2.90
CA GLN A 170 -21.64 26.56 -2.93
C GLN A 170 -21.51 25.97 -1.52
N HIS A 171 -20.56 26.49 -0.71
CA HIS A 171 -20.41 26.14 0.70
C HIS A 171 -21.72 26.33 1.47
N ALA A 172 -22.36 27.49 1.32
CA ALA A 172 -23.63 27.80 1.97
C ALA A 172 -24.75 26.82 1.57
N ARG A 173 -24.81 26.41 0.30
CA ARG A 173 -25.78 25.41 -0.19
C ARG A 173 -25.53 24.02 0.41
N ASP A 174 -24.27 23.60 0.47
CA ASP A 174 -23.90 22.27 0.96
C ASP A 174 -24.05 22.17 2.48
N ALA A 175 -23.69 23.21 3.23
CA ALA A 175 -23.89 23.28 4.68
C ALA A 175 -25.38 23.10 5.06
N ARG A 176 -26.29 23.80 4.35
CA ARG A 176 -27.74 23.68 4.56
C ARG A 176 -28.29 22.28 4.28
N ARG A 177 -27.68 21.54 3.35
CA ARG A 177 -28.09 20.16 3.02
C ARG A 177 -27.59 19.15 4.04
N ALA A 178 -26.39 19.38 4.58
CA ALA A 178 -25.73 18.44 5.46
C ALA A 178 -26.27 18.47 6.91
N ASP A 179 -26.67 19.63 7.41
CA ASP A 179 -27.22 19.86 8.78
C ASP A 179 -26.39 19.18 9.89
N ARG A 180 -25.05 19.35 9.83
CA ARG A 180 -24.12 18.64 10.73
C ARG A 180 -23.64 19.46 11.92
N PRO A 181 -23.42 18.84 13.09
CA PRO A 181 -22.89 19.52 14.28
C PRO A 181 -21.50 20.13 14.12
N ASP A 182 -20.67 19.49 13.30
CA ASP A 182 -19.23 19.67 13.15
C ASP A 182 -18.85 20.40 11.84
N GLN A 183 -19.84 20.98 11.17
CA GLN A 183 -19.63 21.68 9.92
C GLN A 183 -18.69 22.88 10.06
N GLU A 184 -17.93 23.13 9.00
CA GLU A 184 -16.99 24.24 8.93
C GLU A 184 -17.71 25.59 8.79
N LEU A 185 -17.31 26.58 9.58
CA LEU A 185 -17.70 27.97 9.34
C LEU A 185 -16.81 28.58 8.26
N LEU A 186 -17.40 29.10 7.19
CA LEU A 186 -16.70 29.93 6.22
C LEU A 186 -16.73 31.40 6.66
N LEU A 187 -15.57 31.94 7.03
CA LEU A 187 -15.39 33.35 7.36
C LEU A 187 -14.95 34.13 6.12
N VAL A 188 -15.88 34.87 5.52
CA VAL A 188 -15.61 35.73 4.36
C VAL A 188 -15.18 37.11 4.85
N VAL A 189 -13.97 37.54 4.50
CA VAL A 189 -13.38 38.79 4.97
C VAL A 189 -13.10 39.70 3.77
N ALA A 190 -13.93 40.73 3.59
CA ALA A 190 -13.78 41.72 2.54
C ALA A 190 -13.13 42.99 3.10
N ALA A 191 -11.88 43.25 2.70
CA ALA A 191 -11.09 44.42 3.08
C ALA A 191 -11.59 45.73 2.44
N SER A 192 -12.39 45.64 1.39
CA SER A 192 -13.08 46.75 0.74
C SER A 192 -14.37 46.25 0.08
N VAL A 193 -15.31 47.15 -0.21
CA VAL A 193 -16.50 46.78 -0.98
C VAL A 193 -16.09 46.41 -2.41
N PRO A 194 -16.46 45.23 -2.93
CA PRO A 194 -16.16 44.83 -4.30
C PRO A 194 -17.12 45.54 -5.29
N SER A 195 -17.08 45.15 -6.56
CA SER A 195 -17.99 45.70 -7.58
C SER A 195 -19.48 45.56 -7.17
N PRO A 196 -20.39 46.43 -7.64
CA PRO A 196 -21.79 46.44 -7.20
C PRO A 196 -22.50 45.08 -7.30
N ARG A 197 -22.19 44.31 -8.35
CA ARG A 197 -22.69 42.94 -8.54
C ARG A 197 -22.24 42.02 -7.42
N GLU A 198 -20.95 41.99 -7.12
CA GLU A 198 -20.37 41.12 -6.10
C GLU A 198 -20.72 41.59 -4.68
N ALA A 199 -20.92 42.90 -4.48
CA ALA A 199 -21.43 43.48 -3.25
C ALA A 199 -22.86 43.02 -2.94
N ALA A 200 -23.73 42.91 -3.96
CA ALA A 200 -25.07 42.34 -3.80
C ALA A 200 -25.03 40.85 -3.42
N ARG A 201 -24.06 40.09 -3.95
CA ARG A 201 -23.85 38.67 -3.58
C ARG A 201 -23.36 38.51 -2.14
N LEU A 202 -22.41 39.33 -1.70
CA LEU A 202 -21.99 39.40 -0.30
C LEU A 202 -23.16 39.75 0.63
N ALA A 203 -24.00 40.72 0.25
CA ALA A 203 -25.21 41.05 1.01
C ALA A 203 -26.18 39.85 1.07
N ALA A 204 -26.38 39.11 -0.03
CA ALA A 204 -27.20 37.91 -0.04
C ALA A 204 -26.66 36.80 0.90
N LEU A 205 -25.33 36.62 0.98
CA LEU A 205 -24.72 35.69 1.93
C LEU A 205 -25.05 36.03 3.39
N THR A 206 -25.16 37.32 3.73
CA THR A 206 -25.53 37.76 5.09
C THR A 206 -26.99 37.44 5.45
N HIS A 207 -27.86 37.24 4.44
CA HIS A 207 -29.25 36.82 4.63
C HIS A 207 -29.39 35.29 4.68
N ALA A 208 -28.29 34.55 4.51
CA ALA A 208 -28.36 33.10 4.41
C ALA A 208 -28.66 32.41 5.76
N GLY A 209 -28.57 33.14 6.88
CA GLY A 209 -28.89 32.63 8.21
C GLY A 209 -27.88 31.60 8.76
N PRO A 210 -28.07 31.14 10.01
CA PRO A 210 -27.08 30.33 10.71
C PRO A 210 -26.76 28.99 10.02
N ALA A 211 -27.75 28.34 9.42
CA ALA A 211 -27.61 27.05 8.74
C ALA A 211 -26.69 27.09 7.51
N ALA A 212 -26.42 28.28 6.96
CA ALA A 212 -25.49 28.45 5.86
C ALA A 212 -24.01 28.30 6.29
N ALA A 213 -23.72 28.33 7.60
CA ALA A 213 -22.36 28.25 8.13
C ALA A 213 -21.40 29.27 7.48
N VAL A 214 -21.89 30.49 7.22
CA VAL A 214 -21.10 31.62 6.70
C VAL A 214 -21.08 32.74 7.74
N CYS A 215 -19.96 33.44 7.87
CA CYS A 215 -19.83 34.68 8.61
C CYS A 215 -19.11 35.72 7.74
N VAL A 216 -19.71 36.89 7.53
CA VAL A 216 -19.14 37.96 6.70
C VAL A 216 -18.58 39.09 7.58
N LEU A 217 -17.33 39.47 7.33
CA LEU A 217 -16.69 40.69 7.83
C LEU A 217 -16.44 41.62 6.65
N LEU A 218 -17.10 42.77 6.61
CA LEU A 218 -17.12 43.67 5.44
C LEU A 218 -16.64 45.07 5.78
N ALA A 219 -15.59 45.56 5.13
CA ALA A 219 -15.08 46.92 5.28
C ALA A 219 -15.50 47.84 4.11
N GLY A 220 -15.66 49.14 4.40
CA GLY A 220 -16.08 50.18 3.46
C GLY A 220 -17.60 50.28 3.23
N TRP A 221 -18.44 49.76 4.12
CA TRP A 221 -19.89 49.64 3.93
C TRP A 221 -20.72 50.72 4.64
N PRO A 222 -21.68 51.40 3.98
CA PRO A 222 -22.15 51.17 2.62
C PRO A 222 -21.22 51.78 1.55
N ALA A 223 -21.18 51.18 0.36
CA ALA A 223 -20.56 51.82 -0.80
C ALA A 223 -21.41 53.03 -1.21
N ILE A 224 -20.97 54.24 -0.86
CA ILE A 224 -21.67 55.48 -1.22
C ILE A 224 -21.18 55.93 -2.60
N GLY A 225 -21.84 55.43 -3.65
CA GLY A 225 -21.81 56.07 -4.98
C GLY A 225 -22.88 57.17 -5.07
N PRO A 226 -22.71 58.21 -5.90
CA PRO A 226 -23.74 59.24 -6.06
C PRO A 226 -25.01 58.66 -6.70
N GLY A 227 -26.10 58.58 -5.93
CA GLY A 227 -27.44 58.20 -6.41
C GLY A 227 -27.83 56.71 -6.25
N GLU A 228 -26.94 55.85 -5.77
CA GLU A 228 -27.22 54.42 -5.56
C GLU A 228 -27.49 54.09 -4.08
N SER A 229 -28.44 53.19 -3.83
CA SER A 229 -28.72 52.64 -2.50
C SER A 229 -28.04 51.29 -2.35
N ALA A 230 -27.19 51.15 -1.35
CA ALA A 230 -26.50 49.87 -1.07
C ALA A 230 -27.51 48.82 -0.57
N PRO A 231 -27.44 47.55 -1.03
CA PRO A 231 -28.38 46.51 -0.65
C PRO A 231 -28.34 46.24 0.86
N PRO A 232 -29.47 46.08 1.56
CA PRO A 232 -29.46 45.89 3.01
C PRO A 232 -28.65 44.64 3.41
N LEU A 233 -27.91 44.73 4.51
CA LEU A 233 -27.23 43.58 5.12
C LEU A 233 -28.13 42.93 6.16
N GLY A 234 -28.08 41.60 6.26
CA GLY A 234 -28.90 40.80 7.18
C GLY A 234 -28.10 40.44 8.41
N SER A 235 -28.69 40.52 9.60
CA SER A 235 -28.03 40.14 10.86
C SER A 235 -26.59 40.67 11.01
N THR A 236 -26.36 41.93 10.63
CA THR A 236 -25.03 42.57 10.65
C THR A 236 -24.95 43.68 11.67
N THR A 237 -23.90 43.67 12.51
CA THR A 237 -23.57 44.81 13.37
C THR A 237 -22.74 45.83 12.59
N LEU A 238 -23.06 47.12 12.69
CA LEU A 238 -22.35 48.20 11.99
C LEU A 238 -21.39 48.94 12.93
N ILE A 239 -20.14 49.14 12.50
CA ILE A 239 -19.14 49.99 13.15
C ILE A 239 -18.88 51.20 12.25
N ARG A 240 -18.93 52.40 12.84
CA ARG A 240 -18.68 53.66 12.14
C ARG A 240 -17.50 54.40 12.71
N LEU A 241 -16.47 54.68 11.91
CA LEU A 241 -15.29 55.43 12.38
C LEU A 241 -15.64 56.93 12.49
N SER A 242 -15.20 57.56 13.59
CA SER A 242 -15.42 58.99 13.80
C SER A 242 -14.37 59.80 13.03
N GLY A 243 -14.58 60.00 11.74
CA GLY A 243 -13.82 60.93 10.90
C GLY A 243 -14.74 62.06 10.43
N ASP A 244 -14.25 63.30 10.50
CA ASP A 244 -15.00 64.52 10.19
C ASP A 244 -15.57 64.46 8.76
N ARG A 245 -16.84 64.08 8.61
CA ARG A 245 -17.61 64.25 7.37
C ARG A 245 -18.24 65.65 7.36
N THR A 246 -17.42 66.70 7.44
CA THR A 246 -17.77 68.02 6.90
C THR A 246 -17.08 68.14 5.54
N SER A 247 -17.69 68.40 4.41
CA SER A 247 -19.06 68.80 4.06
C SER A 247 -19.14 68.65 2.53
N ALA A 248 -20.30 68.28 1.99
CA ALA A 248 -20.58 68.53 0.59
C ALA A 248 -20.42 70.05 0.32
N GLY A 249 -19.47 70.42 -0.54
CA GLY A 249 -19.24 71.81 -0.98
C GLY A 249 -18.13 72.54 -0.24
N GLY A 250 -16.86 72.29 -0.59
CA GLY A 250 -15.71 73.08 -0.14
C GLY A 250 -14.42 72.68 -0.86
N THR A 251 -13.68 73.67 -1.35
CA THR A 251 -12.54 73.63 -2.28
C THR A 251 -11.49 72.53 -2.03
N PRO A 252 -10.97 71.85 -3.08
CA PRO A 252 -9.96 70.81 -2.94
C PRO A 252 -8.60 71.44 -2.59
N GLY A 253 -8.04 71.12 -1.44
CA GLY A 253 -6.69 71.60 -1.07
C GLY A 253 -6.30 71.60 0.41
N ALA A 254 -7.16 71.18 1.34
CA ALA A 254 -6.77 71.03 2.74
C ALA A 254 -6.54 69.55 3.06
N ARG A 255 -5.27 69.15 3.21
CA ARG A 255 -4.91 67.85 3.80
C ARG A 255 -5.51 67.79 5.20
N SER A 256 -6.51 66.94 5.41
CA SER A 256 -6.95 66.56 6.75
C SER A 256 -5.77 65.86 7.43
N TYR A 257 -5.30 66.43 8.54
CA TYR A 257 -4.35 65.78 9.42
C TYR A 257 -5.05 64.54 10.01
N ALA A 258 -4.74 63.37 9.45
CA ALA A 258 -4.95 62.09 10.13
C ALA A 258 -4.15 62.14 11.44
N GLY A 259 -4.84 62.25 12.57
CA GLY A 259 -4.18 62.43 13.85
C GLY A 259 -5.14 62.44 15.02
N VAL A 260 -5.07 61.35 15.79
CA VAL A 260 -5.45 61.26 17.22
C VAL A 260 -6.95 61.11 17.51
N GLY A 261 -7.44 59.89 17.31
CA GLY A 261 -8.66 59.41 17.96
C GLY A 261 -9.37 58.35 17.14
N GLY A 262 -8.77 57.15 17.01
CA GLY A 262 -9.37 55.97 16.35
C GLY A 262 -10.60 55.41 17.09
N LEU A 263 -11.55 56.29 17.36
CA LEU A 263 -12.79 56.06 18.07
C LEU A 263 -13.89 55.76 17.06
N ALA A 264 -14.54 54.63 17.22
CA ALA A 264 -15.66 54.20 16.45
C ALA A 264 -16.94 54.23 17.29
N ARG A 265 -18.07 54.40 16.61
CA ARG A 265 -19.40 54.14 17.16
C ARG A 265 -19.83 52.74 16.74
N VAL A 266 -20.31 51.97 17.71
CA VAL A 266 -20.74 50.59 17.48
C VAL A 266 -22.26 50.55 17.54
N GLY A 267 -22.89 50.10 16.46
CA GLY A 267 -24.34 49.90 16.39
C GLY A 267 -24.81 48.70 17.21
N ASP A 268 -26.12 48.53 17.30
CA ASP A 268 -26.70 47.41 18.04
C ASP A 268 -26.46 46.07 17.33
N PRO A 269 -26.01 45.04 18.06
CA PRO A 269 -25.93 43.70 17.52
C PRO A 269 -27.34 43.11 17.36
N PRO A 270 -27.59 42.39 16.25
CA PRO A 270 -28.88 41.73 16.01
C PRO A 270 -29.28 40.83 17.19
N GLY A 271 -30.53 40.95 17.65
CA GLY A 271 -31.09 40.14 18.74
C GLY A 271 -30.63 40.52 20.15
N THR A 272 -29.56 41.30 20.31
CA THR A 272 -29.01 41.72 21.62
C THR A 272 -28.60 43.19 21.62
N PRO A 273 -29.53 44.15 21.51
CA PRO A 273 -29.19 45.56 21.39
C PRO A 273 -28.54 46.12 22.66
N PHE A 274 -27.58 47.04 22.49
CA PHE A 274 -27.00 47.83 23.58
C PHE A 274 -27.95 48.91 24.08
N SER A 275 -28.77 49.47 23.19
CA SER A 275 -29.74 50.51 23.52
C SER A 275 -31.17 50.16 23.08
N ALA A 276 -32.16 50.65 23.82
CA ALA A 276 -33.57 50.37 23.54
C ALA A 276 -34.10 51.10 22.28
N ASP A 277 -33.43 52.18 21.86
CA ASP A 277 -33.83 53.05 20.76
C ASP A 277 -33.12 52.72 19.44
N GLY A 278 -32.28 51.69 19.40
CA GLY A 278 -31.57 51.30 18.18
C GLY A 278 -30.34 52.16 17.86
N SER A 279 -29.94 53.05 18.78
CA SER A 279 -28.84 54.00 18.57
C SER A 279 -27.45 53.36 18.69
N GLY A 280 -27.35 52.11 19.15
CA GLY A 280 -26.09 51.44 19.44
C GLY A 280 -25.47 51.84 20.78
N LEU A 281 -24.19 51.48 20.94
CA LEU A 281 -23.41 51.77 22.14
C LEU A 281 -23.15 53.28 22.24
N SER A 282 -23.64 53.91 23.31
CA SER A 282 -23.58 55.36 23.52
C SER A 282 -22.19 55.91 23.91
N VAL A 283 -21.16 55.05 23.90
CA VAL A 283 -19.79 55.36 24.32
C VAL A 283 -18.84 55.18 23.14
N PRO A 284 -17.87 56.08 22.92
CA PRO A 284 -16.89 55.90 21.85
C PRO A 284 -15.98 54.69 22.13
N VAL A 285 -15.72 53.90 21.09
CA VAL A 285 -14.93 52.67 21.18
C VAL A 285 -13.62 52.85 20.46
N ARG A 286 -12.50 52.77 21.17
CA ARG A 286 -11.20 52.67 20.53
C ARG A 286 -11.04 51.27 19.98
N LEU A 287 -11.00 51.14 18.65
CA LEU A 287 -10.80 49.83 18.01
C LEU A 287 -9.46 49.24 18.45
N ASP A 288 -9.41 47.91 18.57
CA ASP A 288 -8.15 47.25 18.87
C ASP A 288 -7.16 47.49 17.72
N GLY A 289 -6.00 48.05 18.05
CA GLY A 289 -4.93 48.32 17.09
C GLY A 289 -4.14 47.06 16.73
N ASP A 290 -3.24 47.20 15.76
CA ASP A 290 -2.41 46.09 15.31
C ASP A 290 -1.47 45.69 16.46
N ALA A 291 -1.54 44.43 16.88
CA ALA A 291 -0.51 43.88 17.74
C ALA A 291 0.84 43.91 16.98
N PRO A 292 1.99 43.88 17.68
CA PRO A 292 3.27 43.79 16.99
C PRO A 292 3.26 42.65 15.95
N SER A 293 3.73 42.93 14.74
CA SER A 293 3.65 42.00 13.60
C SER A 293 4.27 40.62 13.93
N ALA A 294 5.32 40.59 14.75
CA ALA A 294 5.92 39.36 15.25
C ALA A 294 4.96 38.53 16.12
N SER A 295 4.13 39.16 16.95
CA SER A 295 3.13 38.47 17.78
C SER A 295 1.96 37.95 16.95
N VAL A 296 1.52 38.72 15.95
CA VAL A 296 0.52 38.30 14.96
C VAL A 296 1.02 37.08 14.20
N ALA A 297 2.26 37.13 13.68
CA ALA A 297 2.87 36.01 12.97
C ALA A 297 3.06 34.79 13.88
N ALA A 298 3.53 34.95 15.12
CA ALA A 298 3.70 33.84 16.06
C ALA A 298 2.37 33.15 16.40
N LEU A 299 1.31 33.92 16.65
CA LEU A 299 -0.03 33.38 16.89
C LEU A 299 -0.59 32.71 15.63
N ALA A 300 -0.42 33.32 14.45
CA ALA A 300 -0.79 32.74 13.17
C ALA A 300 -0.10 31.39 12.92
N THR A 301 1.20 31.28 13.21
CA THR A 301 1.95 30.02 13.15
C THR A 301 1.40 28.99 14.14
N HIS A 302 1.18 29.38 15.39
CA HIS A 302 0.63 28.48 16.41
C HIS A 302 -0.75 27.93 16.03
N LEU A 303 -1.65 28.79 15.56
CA LEU A 303 -2.99 28.42 15.12
C LEU A 303 -2.94 27.57 13.83
N GLY A 304 -2.05 27.90 12.89
CA GLY A 304 -1.81 27.11 11.69
C GLY A 304 -1.30 25.70 12.01
N ASP A 305 -0.36 25.58 12.95
CA ASP A 305 0.13 24.29 13.44
C ASP A 305 -0.96 23.49 14.15
N ALA A 306 -1.80 24.15 14.96
CA ALA A 306 -2.92 23.51 15.62
C ALA A 306 -3.95 22.98 14.60
N ALA A 307 -4.28 23.77 13.59
CA ALA A 307 -5.16 23.36 12.50
C ALA A 307 -4.58 22.18 11.70
N ARG A 308 -3.29 22.23 11.36
CA ARG A 308 -2.59 21.11 10.71
C ARG A 308 -2.65 19.82 11.55
N ARG A 309 -2.42 19.91 12.86
CA ARG A 309 -2.55 18.75 13.77
C ARG A 309 -3.98 18.22 13.85
N GLY A 310 -4.98 19.11 13.91
CA GLY A 310 -6.40 18.72 13.96
C GLY A 310 -6.92 18.11 12.65
N ALA A 311 -6.32 18.51 11.52
CA ALA A 311 -6.61 17.94 10.20
C ALA A 311 -5.74 16.71 9.86
N ALA A 312 -4.70 16.43 10.65
CA ALA A 312 -3.84 15.28 10.43
C ALA A 312 -4.64 14.00 10.65
N VAL A 313 -4.67 13.14 9.64
CA VAL A 313 -5.13 11.76 9.81
C VAL A 313 -3.97 10.99 10.42
N THR A 314 -4.22 10.27 11.50
CA THR A 314 -3.26 9.37 12.12
C THR A 314 -3.59 7.93 11.77
N PHE A 315 -2.60 7.03 11.88
CA PHE A 315 -2.82 5.60 11.65
C PHE A 315 -3.89 5.03 12.61
N ALA A 316 -3.94 5.51 13.86
CA ALA A 316 -4.95 5.09 14.83
C ALA A 316 -6.39 5.42 14.39
N ASP A 317 -6.60 6.50 13.63
CA ASP A 317 -7.92 6.86 13.08
C ASP A 317 -8.46 5.82 12.08
N LEU A 318 -7.58 5.00 11.50
CA LEU A 318 -7.98 3.95 10.55
C LEU A 318 -8.49 2.69 11.25
N LEU A 319 -8.12 2.49 12.51
CA LEU A 319 -8.36 1.25 13.26
C LEU A 319 -9.76 1.23 13.88
N PRO A 320 -10.38 0.05 14.02
CA PRO A 320 -11.65 -0.09 14.73
C PRO A 320 -11.43 0.04 16.26
N GLY A 321 -12.47 0.48 16.97
CA GLY A 321 -12.44 0.52 18.45
C GLY A 321 -12.31 -0.86 19.10
N GLN A 322 -12.78 -1.92 18.42
CA GLN A 322 -12.59 -3.31 18.82
C GLN A 322 -12.04 -4.13 17.65
N ARG A 323 -11.00 -4.92 17.92
CA ARG A 323 -10.36 -5.79 16.93
C ARG A 323 -11.23 -7.01 16.63
N TRP A 324 -11.20 -7.46 15.37
CA TRP A 324 -11.85 -8.68 14.89
C TRP A 324 -13.36 -8.80 15.21
N ALA A 325 -14.04 -7.66 15.35
CA ALA A 325 -15.47 -7.61 15.64
C ALA A 325 -16.35 -7.64 14.38
N THR A 326 -15.75 -7.57 13.18
CA THR A 326 -16.49 -7.46 11.91
C THR A 326 -16.52 -8.79 11.17
N SER A 327 -17.67 -9.14 10.58
CA SER A 327 -17.81 -10.27 9.66
C SER A 327 -17.53 -9.85 8.22
N ALA A 328 -16.77 -10.67 7.50
CA ALA A 328 -16.50 -10.50 6.08
C ALA A 328 -17.63 -11.04 5.18
N ARG A 329 -18.74 -11.56 5.72
CA ARG A 329 -19.80 -12.22 4.93
C ARG A 329 -20.30 -11.37 3.76
N ALA A 330 -20.63 -10.10 4.01
CA ALA A 330 -21.15 -9.17 2.98
C ALA A 330 -20.07 -8.51 2.11
N GLY A 331 -18.79 -8.67 2.45
CA GLY A 331 -17.68 -7.95 1.83
C GLY A 331 -16.64 -7.55 2.87
N LEU A 332 -15.59 -6.87 2.42
CA LEU A 332 -14.59 -6.28 3.31
C LEU A 332 -14.69 -4.76 3.22
N ARG A 333 -14.43 -4.08 4.33
CA ARG A 333 -14.42 -2.62 4.41
C ARG A 333 -13.33 -2.16 5.37
N THR A 334 -12.60 -1.14 5.00
CA THR A 334 -11.63 -0.46 5.86
C THR A 334 -11.71 1.05 5.71
N VAL A 335 -11.39 1.77 6.78
CA VAL A 335 -11.16 3.22 6.74
C VAL A 335 -9.76 3.41 6.16
N VAL A 336 -9.62 4.29 5.18
CA VAL A 336 -8.36 4.54 4.46
C VAL A 336 -7.84 5.95 4.65
N GLY A 337 -8.62 6.82 5.26
CA GLY A 337 -8.28 8.23 5.39
C GLY A 337 -9.50 9.08 5.71
N ARG A 338 -9.46 10.35 5.29
CA ARG A 338 -10.58 11.29 5.38
C ARG A 338 -10.85 11.98 4.06
N ALA A 339 -12.13 12.15 3.72
CA ALA A 339 -12.59 13.06 2.68
C ALA A 339 -13.04 14.36 3.35
N GLY A 340 -12.25 15.43 3.20
CA GLY A 340 -12.40 16.61 4.06
C GLY A 340 -12.17 16.23 5.52
N ARG A 341 -13.22 16.29 6.36
CA ARG A 341 -13.15 15.91 7.79
C ARG A 341 -13.70 14.53 8.09
N ASP A 342 -14.42 13.92 7.15
CA ASP A 342 -15.15 12.68 7.38
C ASP A 342 -14.26 11.47 7.14
N PRO A 343 -14.27 10.45 8.03
CA PRO A 343 -13.61 9.19 7.77
C PRO A 343 -14.11 8.59 6.46
N PHE A 344 -13.19 8.30 5.55
CA PHE A 344 -13.49 7.72 4.26
C PHE A 344 -13.17 6.23 4.28
N SER A 345 -14.15 5.40 3.91
CA SER A 345 -14.01 3.95 3.85
C SER A 345 -14.06 3.44 2.41
N MET A 346 -13.19 2.49 2.11
CA MET A 346 -13.23 1.73 0.87
C MET A 346 -13.66 0.29 1.16
N ALA A 347 -14.27 -0.36 0.15
CA ALA A 347 -14.81 -1.70 0.30
C ALA A 347 -14.43 -2.63 -0.86
N PHE A 348 -14.30 -3.91 -0.52
CA PHE A 348 -14.36 -5.02 -1.47
C PHE A 348 -15.75 -5.64 -1.37
N ASP A 349 -16.65 -5.15 -2.23
CA ASP A 349 -18.05 -5.58 -2.28
C ASP A 349 -18.48 -5.86 -3.73
N ASP A 350 -19.79 -5.94 -3.96
CA ASP A 350 -20.35 -6.22 -5.27
C ASP A 350 -20.13 -5.10 -6.29
N ALA A 351 -20.00 -3.84 -5.85
CA ALA A 351 -19.78 -2.69 -6.71
C ALA A 351 -18.29 -2.46 -6.99
N THR A 352 -17.44 -2.70 -5.99
CA THR A 352 -15.99 -2.46 -6.07
C THR A 352 -15.18 -3.71 -5.68
N PRO A 353 -15.30 -4.82 -6.42
CA PRO A 353 -14.71 -6.11 -6.03
C PRO A 353 -13.18 -6.13 -6.15
N HIS A 354 -12.60 -5.31 -7.02
CA HIS A 354 -11.17 -5.24 -7.32
C HIS A 354 -10.73 -3.79 -7.45
N TRP A 355 -9.49 -3.51 -7.06
CA TRP A 355 -8.95 -2.16 -6.97
C TRP A 355 -7.71 -2.00 -7.85
N LEU A 356 -7.64 -0.89 -8.58
CA LEU A 356 -6.46 -0.50 -9.36
C LEU A 356 -5.81 0.72 -8.70
N VAL A 357 -4.53 0.65 -8.35
CA VAL A 357 -3.82 1.68 -7.59
C VAL A 357 -2.63 2.21 -8.40
N GLY A 358 -2.59 3.51 -8.64
CA GLY A 358 -1.55 4.17 -9.43
C GLY A 358 -0.85 5.26 -8.64
N GLY A 359 0.47 5.39 -8.77
CA GLY A 359 1.23 6.48 -8.16
C GLY A 359 2.70 6.45 -8.52
N ARG A 360 3.32 7.62 -8.74
CA ARG A 360 4.75 7.72 -9.05
C ARG A 360 5.61 7.24 -7.86
N THR A 361 6.89 6.99 -8.10
CA THR A 361 7.85 6.70 -7.01
C THR A 361 7.81 7.80 -5.95
N GLY A 362 7.71 7.40 -4.67
CA GLY A 362 7.62 8.33 -3.54
C GLY A 362 6.24 8.97 -3.34
N ALA A 363 5.20 8.58 -4.09
CA ALA A 363 3.83 9.10 -3.90
C ALA A 363 3.11 8.58 -2.64
N GLY A 364 3.73 7.66 -1.89
CA GLY A 364 3.12 7.01 -0.73
C GLY A 364 2.28 5.78 -1.06
N LYS A 365 2.48 5.14 -2.23
CA LYS A 365 1.72 3.95 -2.64
C LYS A 365 1.87 2.79 -1.66
N THR A 366 3.10 2.43 -1.28
CA THR A 366 3.37 1.39 -0.28
C THR A 366 2.72 1.73 1.07
N VAL A 367 2.85 2.98 1.51
CA VAL A 367 2.22 3.47 2.74
C VAL A 367 0.70 3.29 2.70
N PHE A 368 0.06 3.70 1.61
CA PHE A 368 -1.38 3.52 1.40
C PHE A 368 -1.79 2.04 1.43
N LEU A 369 -1.02 1.14 0.80
CA LEU A 369 -1.29 -0.29 0.84
C LEU A 369 -1.16 -0.85 2.26
N LEU A 370 -0.18 -0.43 3.05
CA LEU A 370 -0.04 -0.82 4.45
C LEU A 370 -1.20 -0.35 5.31
N ASP A 371 -1.62 0.90 5.16
CA ASP A 371 -2.79 1.48 5.84
C ASP A 371 -4.05 0.62 5.59
N VAL A 372 -4.28 0.26 4.33
CA VAL A 372 -5.38 -0.62 3.93
C VAL A 372 -5.26 -2.00 4.57
N LEU A 373 -4.09 -2.64 4.46
CA LEU A 373 -3.87 -4.01 4.91
C LEU A 373 -3.99 -4.15 6.43
N TYR A 374 -3.39 -3.24 7.20
CA TYR A 374 -3.55 -3.24 8.65
C TYR A 374 -4.97 -2.84 9.08
N GLY A 375 -5.61 -1.88 8.40
CA GLY A 375 -6.99 -1.52 8.68
C GLY A 375 -7.95 -2.69 8.49
N LEU A 376 -7.73 -3.52 7.46
CA LEU A 376 -8.44 -4.78 7.24
C LEU A 376 -8.08 -5.83 8.32
N ALA A 377 -6.80 -6.08 8.57
CA ALA A 377 -6.35 -7.08 9.52
C ALA A 377 -6.76 -6.80 10.97
N ALA A 378 -6.96 -5.52 11.33
CA ALA A 378 -7.51 -5.12 12.62
C ALA A 378 -9.02 -5.38 12.72
N ARG A 379 -9.76 -5.32 11.62
CA ARG A 379 -11.24 -5.46 11.59
C ARG A 379 -11.71 -6.91 11.45
N TYR A 380 -11.02 -7.70 10.64
CA TYR A 380 -11.40 -9.08 10.32
C TYR A 380 -10.39 -10.05 10.91
N SER A 381 -10.85 -11.17 11.48
CA SER A 381 -9.93 -12.20 11.98
C SER A 381 -9.29 -12.97 10.82
N PRO A 382 -8.21 -13.75 11.06
CA PRO A 382 -7.63 -14.63 10.04
C PRO A 382 -8.59 -15.72 9.52
N ALA A 383 -9.69 -15.99 10.24
CA ALA A 383 -10.75 -16.89 9.79
C ALA A 383 -11.71 -16.22 8.78
N GLU A 384 -11.74 -14.88 8.75
CA GLU A 384 -12.57 -14.06 7.86
C GLU A 384 -11.78 -13.50 6.67
N LEU A 385 -10.47 -13.30 6.81
CA LEU A 385 -9.59 -12.68 5.82
C LEU A 385 -8.25 -13.42 5.66
N GLN A 386 -7.84 -13.63 4.41
CA GLN A 386 -6.51 -14.10 4.02
C GLN A 386 -5.85 -13.15 3.02
N LEU A 387 -4.53 -12.98 3.15
CA LEU A 387 -3.73 -12.07 2.35
C LEU A 387 -2.69 -12.82 1.52
N TYR A 388 -2.62 -12.48 0.23
CA TYR A 388 -1.56 -12.89 -0.70
C TYR A 388 -0.87 -11.61 -1.18
N LEU A 389 0.42 -11.46 -0.91
CA LEU A 389 1.13 -10.20 -1.10
C LEU A 389 2.33 -10.43 -2.02
N LEU A 390 2.40 -9.73 -3.14
CA LEU A 390 3.50 -9.84 -4.11
C LEU A 390 4.12 -8.47 -4.33
N ASP A 391 5.43 -8.38 -4.08
CA ASP A 391 6.27 -7.25 -4.45
C ASP A 391 7.28 -7.70 -5.52
N PHE A 392 7.32 -6.99 -6.66
CA PHE A 392 8.23 -7.29 -7.79
C PHE A 392 9.46 -6.38 -7.85
N LYS A 393 9.55 -5.30 -7.05
CA LYS A 393 10.65 -4.32 -7.12
C LYS A 393 11.46 -4.33 -5.83
N GLU A 394 12.72 -3.89 -5.91
CA GLU A 394 13.60 -3.62 -4.75
C GLU A 394 12.87 -2.69 -3.76
N GLY A 395 12.35 -3.30 -2.71
CA GLY A 395 11.37 -2.71 -1.82
C GLY A 395 11.06 -3.68 -0.68
N VAL A 396 10.94 -3.13 0.53
CA VAL A 396 10.62 -3.91 1.74
C VAL A 396 9.12 -3.87 2.07
N SER A 397 8.27 -3.56 1.09
CA SER A 397 6.86 -3.15 1.26
C SER A 397 6.04 -4.11 2.11
N PHE A 398 6.34 -5.41 2.06
CA PHE A 398 5.62 -6.47 2.79
C PHE A 398 6.50 -7.29 3.73
N THR A 399 7.79 -6.94 3.89
CA THR A 399 8.71 -7.63 4.80
C THR A 399 8.25 -7.56 6.25
N GLU A 400 7.51 -6.51 6.63
CA GLU A 400 6.97 -6.38 7.97
C GLU A 400 5.85 -7.39 8.29
N PHE A 401 5.28 -8.07 7.31
CA PHE A 401 4.22 -9.07 7.52
C PHE A 401 4.75 -10.49 7.71
N VAL A 402 6.07 -10.70 7.59
CA VAL A 402 6.72 -12.00 7.71
C VAL A 402 7.68 -12.04 8.90
N PRO A 403 8.01 -13.24 9.43
CA PRO A 403 9.06 -13.36 10.42
C PRO A 403 10.40 -12.91 9.85
N THR A 404 11.20 -12.24 10.68
CA THR A 404 12.58 -11.82 10.35
C THR A 404 13.55 -12.41 11.39
N GLY A 405 14.85 -12.33 11.12
CA GLY A 405 15.86 -12.80 12.07
C GLY A 405 15.83 -12.09 13.44
N HIS A 406 15.30 -10.87 13.49
CA HIS A 406 15.26 -10.03 14.69
C HIS A 406 13.88 -9.98 15.35
N ASP A 407 12.81 -10.30 14.61
CA ASP A 407 11.43 -10.30 15.10
C ASP A 407 10.71 -11.54 14.57
N PRO A 408 10.35 -12.51 15.44
CA PRO A 408 9.65 -13.72 15.02
C PRO A 408 8.16 -13.49 14.77
N SER A 409 7.61 -12.29 15.01
CA SER A 409 6.21 -11.98 14.76
C SER A 409 5.90 -11.86 13.27
N TRP A 410 4.68 -12.22 12.89
CA TRP A 410 4.16 -12.10 11.53
C TRP A 410 2.68 -11.73 11.56
N LEU A 411 2.15 -11.24 10.44
CA LEU A 411 0.72 -10.97 10.33
C LEU A 411 -0.05 -12.28 10.13
N PRO A 412 -0.96 -12.71 11.04
CA PRO A 412 -1.59 -14.04 10.94
C PRO A 412 -2.49 -14.24 9.73
N HIS A 413 -2.90 -13.17 9.07
CA HIS A 413 -3.70 -13.17 7.84
C HIS A 413 -2.87 -13.49 6.60
N ALA A 414 -1.56 -13.25 6.64
CA ALA A 414 -0.68 -13.50 5.51
C ALA A 414 -0.56 -15.01 5.23
N ARG A 415 -0.84 -15.41 3.99
CA ARG A 415 -0.70 -16.80 3.51
C ARG A 415 0.54 -16.99 2.65
N ALA A 416 0.75 -16.07 1.72
CA ALA A 416 1.89 -16.07 0.83
C ALA A 416 2.41 -14.63 0.68
N VAL A 417 3.72 -14.47 0.80
CA VAL A 417 4.40 -13.19 0.63
C VAL A 417 5.59 -13.37 -0.30
N GLY A 418 5.52 -12.75 -1.48
CA GLY A 418 6.64 -12.60 -2.40
C GLY A 418 7.34 -11.28 -2.15
N ILE A 419 8.64 -11.32 -1.85
CA ILE A 419 9.49 -10.14 -1.63
C ILE A 419 10.53 -10.13 -2.74
N GLU A 420 10.58 -9.06 -3.53
CA GLU A 420 11.44 -9.00 -4.72
C GLU A 420 11.28 -10.27 -5.57
N SER A 421 10.03 -10.65 -5.78
CA SER A 421 9.68 -11.93 -6.39
C SER A 421 9.78 -11.91 -7.91
N ASP A 422 10.08 -13.06 -8.50
CA ASP A 422 10.12 -13.19 -9.95
C ASP A 422 8.72 -13.39 -10.56
N ARG A 423 8.59 -13.10 -11.85
CA ARG A 423 7.34 -13.29 -12.63
C ARG A 423 6.73 -14.67 -12.44
N GLU A 424 7.56 -15.70 -12.41
CA GLU A 424 7.17 -17.10 -12.31
C GLU A 424 6.52 -17.44 -10.97
N TYR A 425 7.01 -16.86 -9.87
CA TYR A 425 6.36 -17.00 -8.56
C TYR A 425 5.02 -16.28 -8.54
N GLY A 426 4.94 -15.08 -9.12
CA GLY A 426 3.66 -14.38 -9.25
C GLY A 426 2.63 -15.16 -10.06
N VAL A 427 3.02 -15.79 -11.17
CA VAL A 427 2.15 -16.70 -11.92
C VAL A 427 1.77 -17.93 -11.09
N ALA A 428 2.68 -18.49 -10.30
CA ALA A 428 2.37 -19.60 -9.40
C ALA A 428 1.28 -19.22 -8.37
N VAL A 429 1.33 -18.00 -7.84
CA VAL A 429 0.31 -17.45 -6.94
C VAL A 429 -1.02 -17.26 -7.67
N LEU A 430 -1.03 -16.70 -8.89
CA LEU A 430 -2.24 -16.57 -9.70
C LEU A 430 -2.88 -17.94 -10.01
N ARG A 431 -2.06 -18.96 -10.31
CA ARG A 431 -2.53 -20.34 -10.51
C ARG A 431 -3.16 -20.90 -9.24
N GLU A 432 -2.57 -20.63 -8.07
CA GLU A 432 -3.12 -21.06 -6.78
C GLU A 432 -4.46 -20.39 -6.48
N LEU A 433 -4.57 -19.08 -6.69
CA LEU A 433 -5.83 -18.34 -6.56
C LEU A 433 -6.90 -18.88 -7.52
N ARG A 434 -6.51 -19.29 -8.74
CA ARG A 434 -7.44 -19.95 -9.67
C ARG A 434 -7.89 -21.30 -9.14
N ARG A 435 -7.01 -22.14 -8.58
CA ARG A 435 -7.40 -23.43 -7.96
C ARG A 435 -8.38 -23.20 -6.81
N GLU A 436 -8.10 -22.22 -5.97
CA GLU A 436 -8.97 -21.80 -4.88
C GLU A 436 -10.35 -21.38 -5.38
N LEU A 437 -10.40 -20.57 -6.46
CA LEU A 437 -11.64 -20.15 -7.11
C LEU A 437 -12.47 -21.37 -7.58
N HIS A 438 -11.83 -22.36 -8.22
CA HIS A 438 -12.51 -23.57 -8.66
C HIS A 438 -13.00 -24.44 -7.50
N ARG A 439 -12.23 -24.53 -6.41
CA ARG A 439 -12.64 -25.24 -5.19
C ARG A 439 -13.88 -24.59 -4.59
N ARG A 440 -13.90 -23.25 -4.50
CA ARG A 440 -15.06 -22.49 -4.01
C ARG A 440 -16.26 -22.67 -4.93
N ALA A 441 -16.09 -22.58 -6.25
CA ALA A 441 -17.17 -22.82 -7.20
C ALA A 441 -17.83 -24.19 -7.01
N THR A 442 -17.02 -25.23 -6.76
CA THR A 442 -17.52 -26.58 -6.46
C THR A 442 -18.27 -26.63 -5.13
N ALA A 443 -17.80 -25.93 -4.10
CA ALA A 443 -18.50 -25.82 -2.82
C ALA A 443 -19.85 -25.10 -2.97
N LEU A 444 -19.89 -23.94 -3.63
CA LEU A 444 -21.10 -23.18 -3.87
C LEU A 444 -22.15 -24.01 -4.65
N LYS A 445 -21.71 -24.72 -5.70
CA LYS A 445 -22.57 -25.62 -6.47
C LYS A 445 -23.20 -26.72 -5.62
N ARG A 446 -22.44 -27.31 -4.68
CA ARG A 446 -22.96 -28.34 -3.75
C ARG A 446 -24.05 -27.80 -2.82
N HIS A 447 -23.98 -26.52 -2.46
CA HIS A 447 -24.99 -25.85 -1.62
C HIS A 447 -26.11 -25.16 -2.42
N GLY A 448 -26.08 -25.20 -3.75
CA GLY A 448 -27.11 -24.56 -4.59
C GLY A 448 -27.09 -23.03 -4.56
N VAL A 449 -25.97 -22.41 -4.17
CA VAL A 449 -25.82 -20.96 -4.06
C VAL A 449 -24.83 -20.40 -5.08
N THR A 450 -24.92 -19.09 -5.36
CA THR A 450 -24.10 -18.43 -6.40
C THR A 450 -23.06 -17.45 -5.85
N LYS A 451 -23.17 -17.06 -4.58
CA LYS A 451 -22.19 -16.18 -3.92
C LYS A 451 -21.68 -16.79 -2.61
N LEU A 452 -20.45 -16.43 -2.26
CA LEU A 452 -19.83 -16.81 -0.98
C LEU A 452 -20.67 -16.36 0.22
N ALA A 453 -21.30 -15.18 0.14
CA ALA A 453 -22.14 -14.62 1.18
C ALA A 453 -23.39 -15.46 1.51
N ASP A 454 -23.76 -16.39 0.64
CA ASP A 454 -24.95 -17.24 0.77
C ASP A 454 -24.61 -18.62 1.34
N LEU A 455 -23.33 -18.93 1.56
CA LEU A 455 -22.94 -20.20 2.18
C LEU A 455 -23.45 -20.32 3.64
N PRO A 456 -23.75 -21.54 4.09
CA PRO A 456 -24.03 -21.82 5.49
C PRO A 456 -22.92 -21.33 6.44
N SER A 457 -23.29 -20.84 7.62
CA SER A 457 -22.36 -20.25 8.60
C SER A 457 -21.37 -21.27 9.20
N ASP A 458 -21.69 -22.56 9.16
CA ASP A 458 -20.82 -23.67 9.58
C ASP A 458 -19.76 -24.03 8.52
N THR A 459 -19.82 -23.39 7.34
CA THR A 459 -18.82 -23.51 6.27
C THR A 459 -18.06 -22.18 6.11
N PRO A 460 -17.28 -21.73 7.12
CA PRO A 460 -16.57 -20.46 7.04
C PRO A 460 -15.48 -20.55 5.97
N VAL A 461 -15.54 -19.63 5.01
CA VAL A 461 -14.53 -19.48 3.96
C VAL A 461 -14.02 -18.04 4.01
N PRO A 462 -12.77 -17.80 4.41
CA PRO A 462 -12.22 -16.44 4.46
C PRO A 462 -12.20 -15.82 3.07
N ARG A 463 -12.45 -14.51 3.00
CA ARG A 463 -12.22 -13.74 1.79
C ARG A 463 -10.72 -13.60 1.57
N ILE A 464 -10.31 -13.60 0.30
CA ILE A 464 -8.91 -13.42 -0.10
C ILE A 464 -8.74 -12.03 -0.68
N VAL A 465 -7.73 -11.31 -0.20
CA VAL A 465 -7.21 -10.11 -0.85
C VAL A 465 -5.81 -10.41 -1.35
N ALA A 466 -5.62 -10.36 -2.66
CA ALA A 466 -4.33 -10.51 -3.31
C ALA A 466 -3.83 -9.15 -3.79
N VAL A 467 -2.75 -8.66 -3.19
CA VAL A 467 -2.10 -7.41 -3.55
C VAL A 467 -0.88 -7.72 -4.41
N ILE A 468 -0.85 -7.15 -5.60
CA ILE A 468 0.24 -7.31 -6.56
C ILE A 468 0.83 -5.92 -6.83
N ASP A 469 1.91 -5.60 -6.14
CA ASP A 469 2.62 -4.35 -6.34
C ASP A 469 3.61 -4.46 -7.50
N GLU A 470 3.64 -3.42 -8.33
CA GLU A 470 4.27 -3.41 -9.65
C GLU A 470 3.80 -4.56 -10.56
N PHE A 471 2.49 -4.77 -10.63
CA PHE A 471 1.89 -5.88 -11.40
C PHE A 471 2.31 -5.91 -12.88
N GLN A 472 2.71 -4.78 -13.46
CA GLN A 472 3.19 -4.71 -14.84
C GLN A 472 4.42 -5.61 -15.08
N VAL A 473 5.18 -5.97 -14.04
CA VAL A 473 6.31 -6.90 -14.14
C VAL A 473 5.84 -8.29 -14.60
N LEU A 474 4.68 -8.78 -14.13
CA LEU A 474 4.07 -10.02 -14.62
C LEU A 474 3.85 -9.99 -16.14
N LEU A 475 3.43 -8.82 -16.61
CA LEU A 475 2.97 -8.57 -17.97
C LEU A 475 4.07 -8.05 -18.89
N ALA A 476 5.31 -7.96 -18.40
CA ALA A 476 6.45 -7.48 -19.18
C ALA A 476 6.78 -8.44 -20.33
N GLY A 477 7.02 -7.88 -21.51
CA GLY A 477 7.28 -8.62 -22.75
C GLY A 477 6.01 -9.20 -23.39
N ASN A 478 6.22 -10.08 -24.38
CA ASN A 478 5.15 -10.78 -25.10
C ASN A 478 5.41 -12.30 -25.18
N ASP A 479 5.88 -12.86 -24.06
CA ASP A 479 6.16 -14.29 -23.94
C ASP A 479 4.93 -15.10 -23.46
N GLN A 480 5.09 -16.42 -23.36
CA GLN A 480 4.00 -17.29 -22.89
C GLN A 480 3.60 -17.01 -21.44
N LEU A 481 4.55 -16.59 -20.59
CA LEU A 481 4.29 -16.29 -19.19
C LEU A 481 3.44 -15.02 -19.03
N ALA A 482 3.71 -13.98 -19.83
CA ALA A 482 2.90 -12.76 -19.89
C ALA A 482 1.47 -13.07 -20.36
N ARG A 483 1.34 -13.87 -21.44
CA ARG A 483 0.03 -14.29 -21.96
C ARG A 483 -0.78 -15.05 -20.93
N GLU A 484 -0.17 -16.02 -20.24
CA GLU A 484 -0.82 -16.76 -19.16
C GLU A 484 -1.18 -15.86 -17.97
N SER A 485 -0.31 -14.91 -17.62
CA SER A 485 -0.60 -13.92 -16.56
C SER A 485 -1.86 -13.13 -16.87
N VAL A 486 -2.02 -12.67 -18.12
CA VAL A 486 -3.24 -11.97 -18.57
C VAL A 486 -4.46 -12.89 -18.46
N ASP A 487 -4.37 -14.13 -18.94
CA ASP A 487 -5.50 -15.09 -18.90
C ASP A 487 -5.95 -15.37 -17.45
N LEU A 488 -4.98 -15.55 -16.54
CA LEU A 488 -5.23 -15.77 -15.13
C LEU A 488 -5.85 -14.53 -14.47
N LEU A 489 -5.31 -13.34 -14.73
CA LEU A 489 -5.85 -12.08 -14.20
C LEU A 489 -7.27 -11.82 -14.71
N GLU A 490 -7.53 -12.03 -16.01
CA GLU A 490 -8.86 -11.88 -16.59
C GLU A 490 -9.87 -12.83 -15.94
N GLU A 491 -9.52 -14.12 -15.80
CA GLU A 491 -10.40 -15.09 -15.16
C GLU A 491 -10.68 -14.72 -13.69
N LEU A 492 -9.63 -14.40 -12.93
CA LEU A 492 -9.74 -14.03 -11.53
C LEU A 492 -10.54 -12.74 -11.34
N ALA A 493 -10.32 -11.72 -12.18
CA ALA A 493 -11.04 -10.46 -12.08
C ALA A 493 -12.53 -10.60 -12.47
N ARG A 494 -12.84 -11.43 -13.47
CA ARG A 494 -14.23 -11.65 -13.90
C ARG A 494 -15.03 -12.49 -12.91
N LYS A 495 -14.41 -13.52 -12.32
CA LYS A 495 -15.10 -14.49 -11.46
C LYS A 495 -14.92 -14.22 -9.96
N GLY A 496 -13.88 -13.50 -9.57
CA GLY A 496 -13.40 -13.38 -8.18
C GLY A 496 -14.45 -12.84 -7.21
N ARG A 497 -15.24 -11.84 -7.63
CA ARG A 497 -16.34 -11.24 -6.85
C ARG A 497 -17.22 -12.29 -6.16
N SER A 498 -17.79 -13.23 -6.92
CA SER A 498 -18.75 -14.21 -6.40
C SER A 498 -18.12 -15.22 -5.45
N TYR A 499 -16.82 -15.47 -5.59
CA TYR A 499 -16.06 -16.44 -4.80
C TYR A 499 -15.26 -15.78 -3.66
N GLY A 500 -15.40 -14.47 -3.46
CA GLY A 500 -14.70 -13.72 -2.41
C GLY A 500 -13.17 -13.71 -2.58
N VAL A 501 -12.70 -13.68 -3.83
CA VAL A 501 -11.29 -13.46 -4.19
C VAL A 501 -11.19 -12.06 -4.77
N HIS A 502 -10.38 -11.19 -4.17
CA HIS A 502 -10.28 -9.78 -4.50
C HIS A 502 -8.85 -9.44 -4.91
N LEU A 503 -8.68 -8.72 -6.03
CA LEU A 503 -7.38 -8.29 -6.56
C LEU A 503 -7.16 -6.80 -6.26
N VAL A 504 -5.96 -6.46 -5.83
CA VAL A 504 -5.43 -5.10 -5.80
C VAL A 504 -4.21 -5.07 -6.72
N LEU A 505 -4.33 -4.42 -7.87
CA LEU A 505 -3.22 -4.25 -8.80
C LEU A 505 -2.63 -2.85 -8.59
N ALA A 506 -1.35 -2.79 -8.23
CA ALA A 506 -0.67 -1.54 -7.93
C ALA A 506 0.50 -1.31 -8.89
N SER A 507 0.69 -0.08 -9.37
CA SER A 507 1.74 0.22 -10.37
C SER A 507 2.22 1.67 -10.32
N GLN A 508 3.49 1.88 -10.68
CA GLN A 508 4.03 3.21 -11.01
C GLN A 508 3.63 3.71 -12.40
N SER A 509 3.34 2.81 -13.34
CA SER A 509 2.94 3.13 -14.70
C SER A 509 2.10 2.01 -15.32
N THR A 510 0.90 2.35 -15.76
CA THR A 510 -0.04 1.44 -16.44
C THR A 510 0.02 1.52 -17.96
N THR A 511 0.88 2.37 -18.52
CA THR A 511 0.96 2.60 -19.97
C THR A 511 2.02 1.71 -20.63
N GLY A 512 1.76 1.25 -21.86
CA GLY A 512 2.77 0.58 -22.70
C GLY A 512 2.99 -0.90 -22.40
N ILE A 513 2.02 -1.58 -21.78
CA ILE A 513 2.09 -3.03 -21.51
C ILE A 513 1.64 -3.79 -22.76
N GLU A 514 2.58 -4.29 -23.57
CA GLU A 514 2.30 -4.98 -24.83
C GLU A 514 1.38 -6.19 -24.68
N ALA A 515 1.56 -6.98 -23.63
CA ALA A 515 0.74 -8.16 -23.36
C ALA A 515 -0.77 -7.88 -23.20
N LEU A 516 -1.13 -6.61 -22.93
CA LEU A 516 -2.51 -6.15 -22.77
C LEU A 516 -3.10 -5.51 -24.03
N TYR A 517 -2.36 -5.41 -25.14
CA TYR A 517 -2.89 -4.84 -26.38
C TYR A 517 -4.14 -5.62 -26.85
N GLY A 518 -5.26 -4.89 -26.98
CA GLY A 518 -6.58 -5.46 -27.33
C GLY A 518 -7.30 -6.21 -26.21
N ARG A 519 -6.68 -6.39 -25.02
CA ARG A 519 -7.26 -7.11 -23.86
C ARG A 519 -7.33 -6.30 -22.58
N ALA A 520 -6.79 -5.08 -22.57
CA ALA A 520 -6.78 -4.20 -21.40
C ALA A 520 -8.19 -4.01 -20.79
N GLU A 521 -9.22 -3.81 -21.61
CA GLU A 521 -10.62 -3.67 -21.15
C GLU A 521 -11.17 -4.95 -20.49
N ALA A 522 -10.79 -6.13 -21.00
CA ALA A 522 -11.24 -7.40 -20.42
C ALA A 522 -10.74 -7.60 -18.97
N VAL A 523 -9.54 -7.08 -18.68
CA VAL A 523 -8.95 -7.09 -17.34
C VAL A 523 -9.41 -5.87 -16.53
N PHE A 524 -9.05 -4.65 -16.97
CA PHE A 524 -9.25 -3.42 -16.20
C PHE A 524 -10.70 -2.96 -16.11
N GLY A 525 -11.58 -3.41 -17.00
CA GLY A 525 -13.03 -3.16 -16.90
C GLY A 525 -13.65 -3.79 -15.64
N GLN A 526 -12.99 -4.77 -15.02
CA GLN A 526 -13.41 -5.38 -13.75
C GLN A 526 -12.94 -4.60 -12.50
N PHE A 527 -12.16 -3.53 -12.68
CA PHE A 527 -11.58 -2.70 -11.62
C PHE A 527 -12.29 -1.35 -11.56
N ALA A 528 -13.54 -1.38 -11.09
CA ALA A 528 -14.37 -0.18 -10.96
C ALA A 528 -13.79 0.85 -9.97
N LEU A 529 -13.15 0.38 -8.89
CA LEU A 529 -12.48 1.25 -7.93
C LEU A 529 -11.05 1.52 -8.37
N ARG A 530 -10.73 2.79 -8.61
CA ARG A 530 -9.40 3.24 -9.00
C ARG A 530 -8.89 4.27 -8.02
N VAL A 531 -7.67 4.08 -7.54
CA VAL A 531 -7.00 4.98 -6.59
C VAL A 531 -5.80 5.59 -7.29
N ALA A 532 -5.85 6.90 -7.53
CA ALA A 532 -4.74 7.64 -8.10
C ALA A 532 -4.08 8.49 -7.01
N LEU A 533 -2.87 8.11 -6.62
CA LEU A 533 -1.99 8.93 -5.80
C LEU A 533 -1.29 9.99 -6.67
N ALA A 534 -0.45 10.83 -6.05
CA ALA A 534 0.34 11.83 -6.78
C ALA A 534 1.06 11.22 -8.00
N GLY A 535 0.87 11.80 -9.19
CA GLY A 535 1.44 11.30 -10.44
C GLY A 535 0.86 9.96 -10.94
N GLY A 536 -0.19 9.44 -10.30
CA GLY A 536 -0.84 8.17 -10.60
C GLY A 536 -1.99 8.25 -11.60
N GLY A 537 -2.12 9.34 -12.36
CA GLY A 537 -3.25 9.56 -13.27
C GLY A 537 -3.43 8.49 -14.34
N GLY A 538 -2.41 7.68 -14.64
CA GLY A 538 -2.49 6.58 -15.61
C GLY A 538 -3.51 5.48 -15.28
N VAL A 539 -4.00 5.41 -14.03
CA VAL A 539 -5.12 4.51 -13.69
C VAL A 539 -6.48 5.16 -13.94
N LEU A 540 -6.59 6.46 -14.14
CA LEU A 540 -7.87 7.13 -14.40
C LEU A 540 -8.18 7.17 -15.90
N ASP A 541 -9.37 7.65 -16.25
CA ASP A 541 -9.68 7.97 -17.65
C ASP A 541 -8.76 9.09 -18.15
N GLN A 542 -8.45 9.12 -19.46
CA GLN A 542 -7.55 10.11 -20.05
C GLN A 542 -8.02 11.55 -19.84
N LEU A 543 -9.34 11.77 -19.71
CA LEU A 543 -9.94 13.09 -19.47
C LEU A 543 -9.98 13.46 -17.98
N ASN A 544 -9.52 12.59 -17.08
CA ASN A 544 -9.54 12.80 -15.64
C ASN A 544 -8.15 13.21 -15.12
N ASP A 545 -7.91 14.51 -15.00
CA ASP A 545 -6.65 15.10 -14.55
C ASP A 545 -6.58 15.33 -13.03
N ALA A 546 -7.55 14.83 -12.26
CA ALA A 546 -7.66 15.09 -10.82
C ALA A 546 -6.43 14.66 -9.99
N ALA A 547 -5.60 13.75 -10.52
CA ALA A 547 -4.37 13.29 -9.87
C ALA A 547 -3.12 14.13 -10.20
N ALA A 548 -3.20 15.09 -11.12
CA ALA A 548 -2.05 15.83 -11.64
C ALA A 548 -1.37 16.72 -10.58
N THR A 549 -2.14 17.32 -9.68
CA THR A 549 -1.66 18.29 -8.68
C THR A 549 -1.80 17.81 -7.24
N LEU A 550 -1.98 16.50 -7.01
CA LEU A 550 -2.12 15.96 -5.67
C LEU A 550 -0.80 16.04 -4.86
N PRO A 551 -0.85 16.52 -3.60
CA PRO A 551 0.27 16.39 -2.69
C PRO A 551 0.45 14.92 -2.23
N VAL A 552 1.65 14.59 -1.76
CA VAL A 552 1.92 13.30 -1.10
C VAL A 552 1.05 13.17 0.17
N GLY A 553 0.58 11.95 0.46
CA GLY A 553 -0.40 11.70 1.53
C GLY A 553 -1.85 12.04 1.14
N SER A 554 -2.10 12.24 -0.16
CA SER A 554 -3.45 12.39 -0.72
C SER A 554 -3.66 11.46 -1.92
N ALA A 555 -4.91 11.06 -2.15
CA ALA A 555 -5.31 10.22 -3.26
C ALA A 555 -6.67 10.62 -3.79
N VAL A 556 -6.89 10.47 -5.10
CA VAL A 556 -8.22 10.44 -5.70
C VAL A 556 -8.72 9.00 -5.67
N VAL A 557 -9.84 8.77 -5.00
CA VAL A 557 -10.59 7.52 -5.05
C VAL A 557 -11.75 7.70 -6.04
N ASN A 558 -11.77 6.88 -7.08
CA ASN A 558 -12.77 6.89 -8.12
C ASN A 558 -13.54 5.56 -8.13
N THR A 559 -14.87 5.61 -8.13
CA THR A 559 -15.74 4.42 -8.08
C THR A 559 -16.40 4.06 -9.41
N ALA A 560 -16.08 4.80 -10.48
CA ALA A 560 -16.67 4.64 -11.82
C ALA A 560 -15.57 4.43 -12.88
N ALA A 561 -14.66 3.50 -12.62
CA ALA A 561 -13.61 3.07 -13.56
C ALA A 561 -12.77 4.22 -14.13
N GLY A 562 -12.51 5.27 -13.33
CA GLY A 562 -11.68 6.40 -13.69
C GLY A 562 -12.41 7.62 -14.25
N ALA A 563 -13.74 7.60 -14.39
CA ALA A 563 -14.51 8.71 -14.97
C ALA A 563 -14.46 10.00 -14.11
N PRO A 564 -14.30 11.22 -14.69
CA PRO A 564 -14.13 12.47 -13.93
C PRO A 564 -15.23 12.78 -12.89
N GLY A 565 -16.47 12.36 -13.14
CA GLY A 565 -17.62 12.66 -12.29
C GLY A 565 -17.72 11.87 -10.98
N ALA A 566 -16.86 10.89 -10.73
CA ALA A 566 -16.92 10.00 -9.56
C ALA A 566 -15.69 10.09 -8.65
N ASN A 567 -14.98 11.22 -8.68
CA ASN A 567 -13.78 11.45 -7.90
C ASN A 567 -14.10 11.87 -6.45
N THR A 568 -13.45 11.24 -5.48
CA THR A 568 -13.37 11.72 -4.09
C THR A 568 -11.90 11.88 -3.72
N VAL A 569 -11.49 13.09 -3.33
CA VAL A 569 -10.13 13.33 -2.82
C VAL A 569 -10.08 12.99 -1.35
N ILE A 570 -9.13 12.14 -0.97
CA ILE A 570 -8.89 11.75 0.41
C ILE A 570 -7.47 12.13 0.86
N ARG A 571 -7.31 12.36 2.17
CA ARG A 571 -6.02 12.39 2.86
C ARG A 571 -5.87 11.12 3.69
N PHE A 572 -4.69 10.52 3.66
CA PHE A 572 -4.39 9.29 4.41
C PHE A 572 -3.10 9.49 5.24
N PRO A 573 -2.95 8.78 6.38
CA PRO A 573 -1.81 8.97 7.27
C PRO A 573 -0.51 8.44 6.64
N ASP A 574 0.63 8.80 7.24
CA ASP A 574 1.87 8.09 6.97
C ASP A 574 2.05 6.97 7.99
N ALA A 575 1.69 5.74 7.60
CA ALA A 575 1.87 4.55 8.42
C ALA A 575 3.34 4.35 8.87
N HIS A 576 4.31 4.64 8.00
CA HIS A 576 5.73 4.46 8.32
C HIS A 576 6.19 5.43 9.42
N ALA A 577 5.67 6.66 9.42
CA ALA A 577 5.91 7.61 10.50
C ALA A 577 5.38 7.10 11.85
N ALA A 578 4.41 6.19 11.85
CA ALA A 578 3.86 5.50 13.01
C ALA A 578 4.45 4.10 13.24
N GLY A 579 5.71 3.84 12.83
CA GLY A 579 6.32 2.51 12.89
C GLY A 579 6.27 1.79 14.24
N GLY A 580 6.31 2.53 15.35
CA GLY A 580 6.12 1.97 16.71
C GLY A 580 4.69 1.45 16.97
N ASP A 581 3.68 2.13 16.43
CA ASP A 581 2.27 1.71 16.54
C ASP A 581 1.98 0.53 15.61
N LEU A 582 2.55 0.52 14.40
CA LEU A 582 2.47 -0.63 13.48
C LEU A 582 3.07 -1.88 14.09
N THR A 583 4.28 -1.77 14.65
CA THR A 583 4.96 -2.89 15.31
C THR A 583 4.14 -3.43 16.48
N ARG A 584 3.57 -2.53 17.30
CA ARG A 584 2.70 -2.91 18.41
C ARG A 584 1.44 -3.64 17.92
N LEU A 585 0.78 -3.10 16.90
CA LEU A 585 -0.41 -3.72 16.31
C LEU A 585 -0.08 -5.11 15.74
N ARG A 586 1.02 -5.25 14.99
CA ARG A 586 1.47 -6.56 14.48
C ARG A 586 1.68 -7.54 15.61
N HIS A 587 2.39 -7.13 16.67
CA HIS A 587 2.65 -7.99 17.82
C HIS A 587 1.34 -8.43 18.48
N ASP A 588 0.42 -7.50 18.71
CA ASP A 588 -0.88 -7.81 19.32
C ASP A 588 -1.70 -8.79 18.45
N LEU A 589 -1.76 -8.57 17.14
CA LEU A 589 -2.45 -9.46 16.20
C LEU A 589 -1.79 -10.84 16.18
N TRP A 590 -0.46 -10.87 16.21
CA TRP A 590 0.31 -12.11 16.27
C TRP A 590 0.02 -12.87 17.57
N GLN A 591 0.00 -12.23 18.73
CA GLN A 591 -0.33 -12.88 20.00
C GLN A 591 -1.78 -13.39 20.06
N ALA A 592 -2.71 -12.65 19.45
CA ALA A 592 -4.10 -13.06 19.37
C ALA A 592 -4.38 -14.17 18.34
N ARG A 593 -3.38 -14.59 17.55
CA ARG A 593 -3.57 -15.58 16.47
C ARG A 593 -4.17 -16.89 17.00
N PRO A 594 -4.98 -17.60 16.20
CA PRO A 594 -5.47 -18.92 16.58
C PRO A 594 -4.32 -19.90 16.89
N PRO A 595 -4.46 -20.78 17.90
CA PRO A 595 -3.49 -21.82 18.17
C PRO A 595 -3.23 -22.68 16.93
N GLY A 596 -1.96 -22.94 16.61
CA GLY A 596 -1.55 -23.70 15.42
C GLY A 596 -1.51 -22.89 14.12
N ALA A 597 -1.77 -21.58 14.15
CA ALA A 597 -1.54 -20.72 12.99
C ALA A 597 -0.07 -20.79 12.56
N ARG A 598 0.15 -21.14 11.27
CA ARG A 598 1.47 -21.23 10.65
C ARG A 598 1.92 -19.84 10.15
N PRO A 599 3.24 -19.58 10.08
CA PRO A 599 3.76 -18.42 9.38
C PRO A 599 3.39 -18.46 7.88
N PRO A 600 3.36 -17.30 7.20
CA PRO A 600 3.16 -17.26 5.75
C PRO A 600 4.28 -18.01 5.03
N SER A 601 3.97 -18.53 3.85
CA SER A 601 5.02 -18.91 2.91
C SER A 601 5.71 -17.65 2.39
N VAL A 602 7.03 -17.64 2.41
CA VAL A 602 7.85 -16.50 1.99
C VAL A 602 8.71 -16.94 0.83
N PHE A 603 8.59 -16.22 -0.29
CA PHE A 603 9.45 -16.38 -1.45
C PHE A 603 10.25 -15.09 -1.66
N ARG A 604 11.57 -15.23 -1.74
CA ARG A 604 12.49 -14.14 -2.06
C ARG A 604 13.19 -14.50 -3.36
N GLY A 605 13.10 -13.64 -4.38
CA GLY A 605 13.66 -13.93 -5.70
C GLY A 605 15.18 -14.15 -5.66
N TYR A 606 15.85 -13.46 -4.74
CA TYR A 606 17.30 -13.47 -4.55
C TYR A 606 17.84 -14.54 -3.59
N ASP A 607 16.98 -15.30 -2.89
CA ASP A 607 17.45 -16.27 -1.89
C ASP A 607 18.04 -17.52 -2.56
N THR A 608 19.25 -17.90 -2.12
CA THR A 608 19.83 -19.20 -2.45
C THR A 608 19.16 -20.31 -1.63
N ALA A 609 18.58 -21.30 -2.30
CA ALA A 609 18.02 -22.47 -1.63
C ALA A 609 19.15 -23.38 -1.11
N ARG A 610 19.15 -23.70 0.19
CA ARG A 610 20.09 -24.64 0.80
C ARG A 610 19.42 -25.95 1.17
N VAL A 611 20.05 -27.07 0.84
CA VAL A 611 19.50 -28.39 1.14
C VAL A 611 19.49 -28.66 2.65
N GLU A 612 20.48 -28.16 3.38
CA GLU A 612 20.62 -28.37 4.83
C GLU A 612 19.57 -27.61 5.65
N ALA A 613 19.03 -26.52 5.09
CA ALA A 613 17.95 -25.74 5.70
C ALA A 613 16.55 -26.28 5.35
N ASP A 614 16.46 -27.26 4.44
CA ASP A 614 15.20 -27.82 3.97
C ASP A 614 14.63 -28.85 4.98
N ALA A 615 13.35 -28.69 5.32
CA ALA A 615 12.66 -29.55 6.28
C ALA A 615 12.53 -31.00 5.77
N THR A 616 12.38 -31.21 4.46
CA THR A 616 12.34 -32.54 3.85
C THR A 616 13.68 -33.23 4.03
N PHE A 617 14.79 -32.54 3.74
CA PHE A 617 16.14 -33.08 3.91
C PHE A 617 16.43 -33.49 5.36
N THR A 618 16.14 -32.61 6.33
CA THR A 618 16.32 -32.90 7.75
C THR A 618 15.42 -34.03 8.26
N GLY A 619 14.25 -34.22 7.62
CA GLY A 619 13.30 -35.30 7.88
C GLY A 619 13.67 -36.67 7.30
N LEU A 620 14.60 -36.77 6.34
CA LEU A 620 14.99 -38.04 5.72
C LEU A 620 15.56 -39.04 6.73
N ARG A 621 15.16 -40.31 6.63
CA ARG A 621 15.60 -41.43 7.49
C ARG A 621 15.91 -42.68 6.66
N PRO A 622 16.79 -43.57 7.14
CA PRO A 622 17.04 -44.86 6.51
C PRO A 622 15.81 -45.78 6.45
N GLY A 623 15.78 -46.70 5.47
CA GLY A 623 14.80 -47.80 5.40
C GLY A 623 13.70 -47.65 4.34
N GLY A 624 13.72 -46.59 3.53
CA GLY A 624 12.75 -46.39 2.46
C GLY A 624 13.07 -47.21 1.19
N ARG A 625 12.07 -47.90 0.61
CA ARG A 625 12.23 -48.62 -0.69
C ARG A 625 12.44 -47.69 -1.88
N ARG A 626 12.07 -46.42 -1.75
CA ARG A 626 12.11 -45.39 -2.80
C ARG A 626 12.91 -44.17 -2.34
N PRO A 627 14.26 -44.21 -2.41
CA PRO A 627 15.09 -43.08 -2.05
C PRO A 627 14.79 -41.85 -2.91
N LEU A 628 14.87 -40.68 -2.30
CA LEU A 628 14.58 -39.39 -2.90
C LEU A 628 15.87 -38.59 -3.12
N ALA A 629 16.15 -38.20 -4.35
CA ALA A 629 17.18 -37.21 -4.68
C ALA A 629 16.55 -35.82 -4.63
N LEU A 630 17.01 -34.97 -3.72
CA LEU A 630 16.54 -33.58 -3.59
C LEU A 630 17.41 -32.66 -4.44
N VAL A 631 16.79 -31.83 -5.30
CA VAL A 631 17.49 -31.04 -6.32
C VAL A 631 17.27 -29.53 -6.23
N GLY A 632 16.25 -29.09 -5.49
CA GLY A 632 15.97 -27.67 -5.27
C GLY A 632 14.65 -27.43 -4.55
N ARG A 633 14.13 -26.20 -4.62
CA ARG A 633 12.78 -25.82 -4.19
C ARG A 633 11.94 -25.44 -5.41
N THR A 634 10.73 -25.96 -5.49
CA THR A 634 9.78 -25.60 -6.55
C THR A 634 9.38 -24.14 -6.39
N VAL A 635 9.27 -23.43 -7.52
CA VAL A 635 8.69 -22.09 -7.57
C VAL A 635 7.16 -22.22 -7.52
N ASP A 636 6.65 -22.51 -6.32
CA ASP A 636 5.23 -22.57 -5.99
C ASP A 636 4.94 -21.85 -4.67
N VAL A 637 3.66 -21.70 -4.33
CA VAL A 637 3.24 -20.94 -3.14
C VAL A 637 3.75 -21.59 -1.85
N ASP A 638 3.86 -22.92 -1.79
CA ASP A 638 4.30 -23.62 -0.57
C ASP A 638 5.84 -23.78 -0.49
N GLY A 639 6.56 -23.37 -1.55
CA GLY A 639 7.98 -23.58 -1.72
C GLY A 639 8.38 -25.05 -1.58
N THR A 640 7.59 -25.95 -2.18
CA THR A 640 7.73 -27.40 -1.99
C THR A 640 9.09 -27.90 -2.44
N THR A 641 9.69 -28.84 -1.71
CA THR A 641 10.98 -29.42 -2.08
C THR A 641 10.86 -30.15 -3.42
N ALA A 642 11.71 -29.79 -4.38
CA ALA A 642 11.82 -30.48 -5.66
C ALA A 642 12.65 -31.75 -5.47
N MET A 643 12.02 -32.90 -5.72
CA MET A 643 12.57 -34.22 -5.46
C MET A 643 12.34 -35.17 -6.63
N PHE A 644 13.24 -36.13 -6.77
CA PHE A 644 13.16 -37.20 -7.76
C PHE A 644 13.28 -38.56 -7.09
N ILE A 645 12.40 -39.50 -7.44
CA ILE A 645 12.41 -40.87 -6.90
C ILE A 645 13.48 -41.69 -7.63
N MET A 646 14.37 -42.32 -6.87
CA MET A 646 15.48 -43.17 -7.33
C MET A 646 15.21 -44.64 -6.97
N ASP A 647 14.13 -45.20 -7.50
CA ASP A 647 13.76 -46.61 -7.34
C ASP A 647 14.33 -47.49 -8.47
N THR A 648 14.09 -48.80 -8.42
CA THR A 648 14.69 -49.76 -9.35
C THR A 648 14.05 -49.79 -10.74
N ALA A 649 13.13 -48.86 -11.04
CA ALA A 649 12.51 -48.77 -12.36
C ALA A 649 13.54 -48.38 -13.44
N PRO A 650 13.43 -48.88 -14.68
CA PRO A 650 14.33 -48.49 -15.76
C PRO A 650 14.38 -46.96 -15.98
N GLY A 651 15.57 -46.46 -16.32
CA GLY A 651 15.80 -45.03 -16.59
C GLY A 651 15.85 -44.14 -15.34
N ARG A 652 15.82 -44.68 -14.11
CA ARG A 652 15.89 -43.91 -12.85
C ARG A 652 17.30 -43.39 -12.56
N HIS A 653 17.71 -42.45 -13.40
CA HIS A 653 18.94 -41.68 -13.36
C HIS A 653 18.61 -40.19 -13.32
N LEU A 654 19.55 -39.40 -12.79
CA LEU A 654 19.46 -37.94 -12.72
C LEU A 654 20.52 -37.34 -13.64
N ALA A 655 20.09 -36.54 -14.62
CA ALA A 655 20.97 -35.67 -15.39
C ALA A 655 20.76 -34.21 -15.00
N VAL A 656 21.84 -33.54 -14.66
CA VAL A 656 21.91 -32.09 -14.57
C VAL A 656 22.59 -31.59 -15.84
N VAL A 657 22.03 -30.59 -16.49
CA VAL A 657 22.53 -30.10 -17.78
C VAL A 657 22.62 -28.59 -17.78
N GLY A 658 23.77 -28.05 -18.18
CA GLY A 658 23.99 -26.61 -18.28
C GLY A 658 25.45 -26.27 -18.00
N THR A 659 25.93 -25.15 -18.51
CA THR A 659 27.32 -24.69 -18.29
C THR A 659 27.56 -24.20 -16.87
N SER A 660 26.49 -23.92 -16.12
CA SER A 660 26.56 -23.32 -14.80
C SER A 660 27.18 -24.25 -13.75
N PRO A 661 28.15 -23.78 -12.95
CA PRO A 661 28.78 -24.57 -11.88
C PRO A 661 27.78 -24.98 -10.78
N THR A 662 26.62 -24.33 -10.69
CA THR A 662 25.49 -24.75 -9.83
C THR A 662 25.11 -26.21 -10.08
N GLY A 663 25.38 -26.77 -11.28
CA GLY A 663 25.12 -28.17 -11.57
C GLY A 663 25.85 -29.14 -10.63
N ALA A 664 27.07 -28.80 -10.20
CA ALA A 664 27.81 -29.59 -9.23
C ALA A 664 27.17 -29.53 -7.84
N GLU A 665 26.61 -28.38 -7.45
CA GLU A 665 25.92 -28.21 -6.16
C GLU A 665 24.58 -28.96 -6.11
N VAL A 666 23.84 -29.01 -7.24
CA VAL A 666 22.63 -29.85 -7.37
C VAL A 666 22.98 -31.33 -7.20
N LEU A 667 24.06 -31.81 -7.83
CA LEU A 667 24.52 -33.19 -7.65
C LEU A 667 24.92 -33.49 -6.22
N ARG A 668 25.63 -32.56 -5.56
CA ARG A 668 25.95 -32.65 -4.14
C ARG A 668 24.68 -32.80 -3.30
N ALA A 669 23.70 -31.91 -3.45
CA ALA A 669 22.44 -31.97 -2.69
C ALA A 669 21.68 -33.29 -2.91
N ALA A 670 21.59 -33.74 -4.16
CA ALA A 670 20.98 -35.03 -4.52
C ALA A 670 21.73 -36.21 -3.88
N THR A 671 23.06 -36.17 -3.85
CA THR A 671 23.89 -37.23 -3.26
C THR A 671 23.76 -37.28 -1.74
N LEU A 672 23.82 -36.12 -1.08
CA LEU A 672 23.66 -36.04 0.38
C LEU A 672 22.27 -36.47 0.84
N SER A 673 21.22 -36.12 0.09
CA SER A 673 19.86 -36.55 0.41
C SER A 673 19.70 -38.07 0.28
N LEU A 674 20.28 -38.69 -0.74
CA LEU A 674 20.30 -40.15 -0.87
C LEU A 674 21.06 -40.81 0.28
N ALA A 675 22.23 -40.30 0.66
CA ALA A 675 23.04 -40.84 1.74
C ALA A 675 22.32 -40.91 3.09
N ARG A 676 21.46 -39.94 3.41
CA ARG A 676 20.67 -39.93 4.66
C ARG A 676 19.57 -41.01 4.70
N GLN A 677 19.25 -41.61 3.56
CA GLN A 677 18.19 -42.62 3.42
C GLN A 677 18.74 -44.06 3.43
N HIS A 678 20.05 -44.24 3.63
CA HIS A 678 20.70 -45.55 3.74
C HIS A 678 21.38 -45.68 5.10
N THR A 679 21.40 -46.88 5.65
CA THR A 679 22.20 -47.16 6.85
C THR A 679 23.69 -47.07 6.51
N PRO A 680 24.57 -46.68 7.46
CA PRO A 680 26.01 -46.58 7.19
C PRO A 680 26.56 -47.90 6.61
N GLY A 681 27.21 -47.84 5.45
CA GLY A 681 27.77 -49.01 4.77
C GLY A 681 26.86 -49.66 3.72
N GLU A 682 25.56 -49.35 3.71
CA GLU A 682 24.57 -50.00 2.83
C GLU A 682 24.60 -49.46 1.40
N ALA A 683 25.01 -48.20 1.22
CA ALA A 683 25.14 -47.55 -0.07
C ALA A 683 26.60 -47.20 -0.38
N THR A 684 27.07 -47.60 -1.56
CA THR A 684 28.39 -47.25 -2.08
C THR A 684 28.29 -46.04 -3.00
N PHE A 685 29.18 -45.06 -2.82
CA PHE A 685 29.23 -43.86 -3.64
C PHE A 685 30.54 -43.81 -4.43
N LEU A 686 30.41 -43.71 -5.76
CA LEU A 686 31.53 -43.57 -6.69
C LEU A 686 31.51 -42.13 -7.20
N LEU A 687 32.49 -41.31 -6.82
CA LEU A 687 32.56 -39.90 -7.17
C LEU A 687 33.61 -39.68 -8.26
N ALA A 688 33.21 -39.13 -9.40
CA ALA A 688 34.11 -38.78 -10.49
C ALA A 688 34.12 -37.25 -10.72
N PRO A 689 34.97 -36.48 -10.01
CA PRO A 689 35.19 -35.07 -10.27
C PRO A 689 36.09 -34.88 -11.50
N LEU A 690 35.51 -34.61 -12.66
CA LEU A 690 36.25 -34.56 -13.93
C LEU A 690 36.56 -33.13 -14.41
N VAL A 691 36.08 -32.12 -13.68
CA VAL A 691 36.20 -30.70 -14.05
C VAL A 691 36.50 -29.87 -12.81
N ALA A 692 37.42 -28.91 -12.94
CA ALA A 692 37.88 -28.09 -11.82
C ALA A 692 36.74 -27.31 -11.12
N ALA A 693 35.73 -26.88 -11.90
CA ALA A 693 34.56 -26.18 -11.39
C ALA A 693 33.74 -26.99 -10.37
N ALA A 694 33.94 -28.31 -10.29
CA ALA A 694 33.23 -29.19 -9.36
C ALA A 694 34.08 -29.63 -8.16
N ASP A 695 35.37 -29.29 -8.09
CA ASP A 695 36.29 -29.82 -7.08
C ASP A 695 35.79 -29.56 -5.66
N SER A 696 35.38 -28.32 -5.37
CA SER A 696 34.82 -27.93 -4.07
C SER A 696 33.55 -28.71 -3.71
N ALA A 697 32.64 -28.91 -4.66
CA ALA A 697 31.38 -29.65 -4.43
C ALA A 697 31.65 -31.14 -4.20
N ALA A 698 32.55 -31.73 -4.99
CA ALA A 698 32.91 -33.13 -4.89
C ALA A 698 33.72 -33.43 -3.62
N ASP A 699 34.63 -32.53 -3.22
CA ASP A 699 35.40 -32.63 -1.99
C ASP A 699 34.50 -32.65 -0.75
N ASP A 700 33.59 -31.69 -0.67
CA ASP A 700 32.62 -31.60 0.41
C ASP A 700 31.68 -32.81 0.43
N THR A 701 31.19 -33.24 -0.74
CA THR A 701 30.35 -34.44 -0.87
C THR A 701 31.09 -35.67 -0.33
N ALA A 702 32.35 -35.88 -0.73
CA ALA A 702 33.15 -37.02 -0.27
C ALA A 702 33.36 -36.99 1.25
N ALA A 703 33.68 -35.82 1.82
CA ALA A 703 33.86 -35.64 3.25
C ALA A 703 32.58 -35.94 4.03
N ALA A 704 31.44 -35.40 3.59
CA ALA A 704 30.14 -35.61 4.22
C ALA A 704 29.67 -37.07 4.15
N LEU A 705 29.87 -37.75 3.01
CA LEU A 705 29.54 -39.17 2.85
C LEU A 705 30.40 -40.07 3.75
N THR A 706 31.70 -39.77 3.84
CA THR A 706 32.63 -40.50 4.71
C THR A 706 32.26 -40.31 6.18
N ALA A 707 31.92 -39.07 6.58
CA ALA A 707 31.45 -38.76 7.93
C ALA A 707 30.11 -39.47 8.26
N ALA A 708 29.26 -39.70 7.25
CA ALA A 708 28.03 -40.48 7.39
C ALA A 708 28.26 -42.02 7.42
N GLY A 709 29.51 -42.48 7.25
CA GLY A 709 29.89 -43.90 7.33
C GLY A 709 29.64 -44.69 6.05
N HIS A 710 29.53 -44.04 4.90
CA HIS A 710 29.36 -44.71 3.61
C HIS A 710 30.69 -44.94 2.88
N PRO A 711 30.87 -46.06 2.16
CA PRO A 711 32.03 -46.27 1.29
C PRO A 711 32.05 -45.26 0.15
N VAL A 712 33.14 -44.50 0.05
CA VAL A 712 33.37 -43.50 -1.01
C VAL A 712 34.61 -43.87 -1.81
N GLN A 713 34.49 -43.94 -3.12
CA GLN A 713 35.62 -44.11 -4.04
C GLN A 713 35.69 -42.92 -5.00
N ARG A 714 36.86 -42.29 -5.12
CA ARG A 714 37.12 -41.28 -6.16
C ARG A 714 37.64 -41.92 -7.44
N LEU A 715 37.14 -41.44 -8.57
CA LEU A 715 37.47 -41.95 -9.90
C LEU A 715 38.00 -40.82 -10.78
N ASP A 716 39.12 -41.06 -11.45
CA ASP A 716 39.55 -40.26 -12.61
C ASP A 716 38.84 -40.75 -13.89
N THR A 717 39.14 -40.16 -15.04
CA THR A 717 38.53 -40.55 -16.32
C THR A 717 38.82 -42.01 -16.71
N ALA A 718 40.00 -42.54 -16.40
CA ALA A 718 40.37 -43.91 -16.73
C ALA A 718 39.66 -44.93 -15.82
N ALA A 719 39.63 -44.65 -14.52
CA ALA A 719 38.90 -45.44 -13.52
C ALA A 719 37.39 -45.39 -13.76
N LEU A 720 36.83 -44.24 -14.15
CA LEU A 720 35.42 -44.11 -14.53
C LEU A 720 35.07 -45.04 -15.70
N HIS A 721 35.86 -45.03 -16.77
CA HIS A 721 35.66 -45.91 -17.92
C HIS A 721 35.63 -47.39 -17.51
N ALA A 722 36.61 -47.84 -16.73
CA ALA A 722 36.68 -49.22 -16.24
C ALA A 722 35.50 -49.58 -15.31
N ARG A 723 35.06 -48.66 -14.45
CA ARG A 723 33.94 -48.87 -13.54
C ARG A 723 32.60 -48.92 -14.27
N ILE A 724 32.39 -48.10 -15.29
CA ILE A 724 31.17 -48.17 -16.13
C ILE A 724 31.08 -49.53 -16.81
N ALA A 725 32.18 -50.03 -17.42
CA ALA A 725 32.21 -51.36 -18.03
C ALA A 725 31.89 -52.47 -17.02
N THR A 726 32.42 -52.38 -15.79
CA THR A 726 32.14 -53.34 -14.71
C THR A 726 30.68 -53.31 -14.28
N LEU A 727 30.12 -52.12 -14.07
CA LEU A 727 28.73 -51.92 -13.63
C LEU A 727 27.72 -52.27 -14.73
N ALA A 728 28.10 -52.15 -15.99
CA ALA A 728 27.27 -52.55 -17.13
C ALA A 728 27.20 -54.08 -17.31
N THR A 729 28.15 -54.83 -16.75
CA THR A 729 28.28 -56.29 -16.93
C THR A 729 27.99 -57.11 -15.67
N SER A 730 28.01 -56.50 -14.49
CA SER A 730 27.90 -57.21 -13.21
C SER A 730 26.53 -57.00 -12.52
N PRO A 731 25.75 -58.07 -12.24
CA PRO A 731 24.70 -58.03 -11.23
C PRO A 731 25.37 -57.97 -9.83
N SER A 732 24.95 -57.03 -8.98
CA SER A 732 25.60 -56.70 -7.70
C SER A 732 25.47 -57.80 -6.62
N GLY A 733 26.61 -58.28 -6.10
CA GLY A 733 26.73 -59.08 -4.85
C GLY A 733 28.07 -59.84 -4.71
N PRO A 734 28.76 -59.86 -3.53
CA PRO A 734 30.16 -60.30 -3.42
C PRO A 734 30.30 -61.82 -3.26
N ARG A 735 31.29 -62.43 -3.94
CA ARG A 735 31.73 -63.81 -3.65
C ARG A 735 33.11 -63.79 -2.99
N THR A 736 33.14 -64.03 -1.69
CA THR A 736 34.32 -64.53 -0.99
C THR A 736 34.65 -65.93 -1.49
N SER A 737 35.90 -66.13 -1.90
CA SER A 737 36.46 -67.41 -2.31
C SER A 737 36.51 -68.40 -1.15
N GLY A 738 35.85 -69.54 -1.31
CA GLY A 738 35.95 -70.70 -0.41
C GLY A 738 35.89 -71.97 -1.24
N ALA A 739 36.98 -72.72 -1.24
CA ALA A 739 37.14 -73.99 -1.95
C ALA A 739 36.14 -75.05 -1.44
N GLY A 740 35.56 -75.82 -2.35
CA GLY A 740 34.68 -76.95 -2.06
C GLY A 740 34.51 -77.87 -3.26
N THR A 741 34.98 -79.10 -3.09
CA THR A 741 35.13 -80.25 -4.00
C THR A 741 33.83 -80.69 -4.71
N PRO A 742 33.88 -81.30 -5.93
CA PRO A 742 32.69 -81.71 -6.66
C PRO A 742 32.23 -83.15 -6.34
N GLY A 743 30.91 -83.37 -6.43
CA GLY A 743 30.26 -84.69 -6.41
C GLY A 743 28.83 -84.62 -7.00
N PRO A 744 28.29 -85.71 -7.58
CA PRO A 744 27.67 -85.67 -8.92
C PRO A 744 26.16 -85.97 -8.94
N GLY A 745 25.48 -85.71 -10.08
CA GLY A 745 24.18 -86.32 -10.39
C GLY A 745 23.25 -85.56 -11.33
N MET A 746 23.32 -85.89 -12.62
CA MET A 746 22.31 -85.68 -13.70
C MET A 746 20.97 -86.41 -13.41
N PRO A 747 19.92 -86.34 -14.27
CA PRO A 747 19.47 -85.33 -15.25
C PRO A 747 17.92 -85.12 -15.30
N GLY A 748 17.44 -84.18 -16.13
CA GLY A 748 16.38 -84.53 -17.10
C GLY A 748 15.17 -83.61 -17.25
N ALA A 749 14.89 -83.30 -18.54
CA ALA A 749 13.62 -82.88 -19.15
C ALA A 749 13.05 -81.50 -18.78
N GLY A 750 12.48 -80.71 -19.68
CA GLY A 750 12.12 -80.93 -21.07
C GLY A 750 11.57 -79.64 -21.66
N THR A 751 11.69 -79.56 -22.97
CA THR A 751 11.26 -78.51 -23.90
C THR A 751 9.75 -78.27 -23.96
N ALA A 752 9.43 -77.05 -24.41
CA ALA A 752 8.34 -76.66 -25.33
C ALA A 752 7.12 -75.94 -24.74
N GLY A 753 6.71 -74.88 -25.44
CA GLY A 753 5.36 -74.31 -25.32
C GLY A 753 5.28 -72.81 -25.58
N PHE A 754 5.44 -72.41 -26.85
CA PHE A 754 4.89 -71.15 -27.37
C PHE A 754 3.36 -71.16 -27.20
N GLU A 755 2.75 -70.03 -26.83
CA GLU A 755 1.58 -69.47 -27.54
C GLU A 755 1.17 -68.11 -26.98
N THR A 756 0.47 -67.37 -27.84
CA THR A 756 0.37 -65.93 -27.92
C THR A 756 -1.10 -65.49 -27.83
N PHE A 757 -1.32 -64.22 -27.48
CA PHE A 757 -2.53 -63.38 -27.67
C PHE A 757 -3.66 -63.43 -26.63
N GLY A 758 -4.08 -62.22 -26.23
CA GLY A 758 -5.29 -61.99 -25.47
C GLY A 758 -5.44 -60.53 -25.02
N THR A 759 -5.78 -59.65 -25.96
CA THR A 759 -6.20 -58.26 -25.75
C THR A 759 -7.49 -58.15 -24.92
N GLY A 760 -7.61 -57.14 -24.05
CA GLY A 760 -8.92 -56.58 -23.68
C GLY A 760 -9.02 -55.86 -22.33
N GLY A 761 -9.34 -54.56 -22.38
CA GLY A 761 -10.35 -53.98 -21.47
C GLY A 761 -9.86 -53.17 -20.26
N VAL A 762 -9.86 -51.84 -20.41
CA VAL A 762 -9.91 -50.85 -19.32
C VAL A 762 -11.39 -50.60 -18.97
N PRO A 763 -11.76 -50.44 -17.68
CA PRO A 763 -12.21 -49.11 -17.23
C PRO A 763 -11.91 -48.74 -15.76
N GLY A 764 -11.72 -47.44 -15.50
CA GLY A 764 -12.23 -46.81 -14.27
C GLY A 764 -11.20 -46.20 -13.32
N SER A 765 -10.66 -45.03 -13.64
CA SER A 765 -9.87 -44.20 -12.73
C SER A 765 -10.78 -43.43 -11.75
N GLY A 766 -10.89 -43.91 -10.52
CA GLY A 766 -11.37 -43.15 -9.36
C GLY A 766 -10.17 -42.70 -8.52
N VAL A 767 -9.98 -41.40 -8.35
CA VAL A 767 -8.94 -40.83 -7.47
C VAL A 767 -9.61 -40.37 -6.17
N PRO A 768 -9.23 -40.90 -4.99
CA PRO A 768 -9.55 -40.26 -3.73
C PRO A 768 -8.37 -39.40 -3.22
N ASP A 769 -8.71 -38.13 -3.01
CA ASP A 769 -8.41 -37.28 -1.85
C ASP A 769 -7.11 -37.54 -1.05
N SER A 770 -6.18 -36.59 -1.13
CA SER A 770 -4.98 -36.49 -0.30
C SER A 770 -5.33 -35.93 1.09
N ARG A 771 -5.60 -36.82 2.06
CA ARG A 771 -5.50 -36.50 3.50
C ARG A 771 -4.25 -37.12 4.09
N VAL A 772 -3.50 -36.29 4.81
CA VAL A 772 -2.39 -36.68 5.69
C VAL A 772 -2.86 -37.77 6.66
N PRO A 773 -2.19 -38.93 6.79
CA PRO A 773 -2.47 -39.83 7.90
C PRO A 773 -1.60 -39.45 9.10
N GLY A 774 -2.27 -39.14 10.19
CA GLY A 774 -1.72 -39.24 11.53
C GLY A 774 -1.48 -40.69 11.94
N SER A 775 -0.66 -40.83 12.97
CA SER A 775 -0.26 -42.04 13.68
C SER A 775 -1.38 -43.07 13.88
N GLY A 776 -1.13 -44.30 13.41
CA GLY A 776 -1.92 -45.48 13.73
C GLY A 776 -1.22 -46.73 13.24
N ALA A 777 -0.59 -47.46 14.15
CA ALA A 777 -0.05 -48.79 13.89
C ALA A 777 -1.19 -49.79 13.72
N SER A 778 -1.15 -50.61 12.66
CA SER A 778 -1.78 -51.93 12.66
C SER A 778 -1.08 -52.85 11.67
N ASP A 779 -0.58 -53.96 12.19
CA ASP A 779 -0.07 -55.13 11.47
C ASP A 779 -1.07 -55.65 10.44
N ALA A 780 -0.56 -55.92 9.23
CA ALA A 780 -1.12 -56.93 8.34
C ALA A 780 0.03 -57.59 7.59
N ALA A 781 0.34 -58.81 8.01
CA ALA A 781 1.35 -59.67 7.41
C ALA A 781 0.99 -60.03 5.95
N ALA A 782 1.91 -59.77 5.03
CA ALA A 782 1.94 -60.37 3.71
C ALA A 782 3.25 -61.16 3.58
N SER A 783 3.09 -62.47 3.50
CA SER A 783 4.12 -63.51 3.42
C SER A 783 4.80 -63.55 2.06
N GLY A 784 6.14 -63.67 2.08
CA GLY A 784 6.89 -64.53 1.17
C GLY A 784 7.29 -63.96 -0.19
N ASP A 785 8.38 -63.18 -0.21
CA ASP A 785 9.53 -63.47 -1.09
C ASP A 785 10.77 -62.77 -0.52
N GLU A 786 11.66 -63.54 0.12
CA GLU A 786 12.94 -63.10 0.67
C GLU A 786 13.95 -62.82 -0.46
N ALA A 787 13.89 -61.63 -1.06
CA ALA A 787 15.01 -61.07 -1.82
C ALA A 787 15.74 -60.05 -0.93
N GLY A 788 16.82 -60.50 -0.29
CA GLY A 788 17.68 -59.68 0.57
C GLY A 788 18.20 -58.42 -0.13
N ALA A 789 18.35 -57.35 0.65
CA ALA A 789 18.84 -56.05 0.23
C ALA A 789 20.24 -56.14 -0.41
N ALA A 790 20.31 -56.12 -1.73
CA ALA A 790 21.54 -55.87 -2.46
C ALA A 790 21.94 -54.39 -2.26
N GLY A 791 23.19 -54.15 -1.84
CA GLY A 791 23.71 -52.81 -1.59
C GLY A 791 23.59 -51.91 -2.82
N ARG A 792 23.14 -50.67 -2.63
CA ARG A 792 22.95 -49.71 -3.74
C ARG A 792 24.27 -49.05 -4.09
N THR A 793 24.48 -48.82 -5.38
CA THR A 793 25.65 -48.08 -5.89
C THR A 793 25.20 -46.82 -6.59
N TYR A 794 25.68 -45.66 -6.13
CA TYR A 794 25.45 -44.37 -6.76
C TYR A 794 26.72 -43.91 -7.45
N LEU A 795 26.70 -43.86 -8.78
CA LEU A 795 27.75 -43.28 -9.59
C LEU A 795 27.44 -41.80 -9.80
N VAL A 796 28.24 -40.93 -9.18
CA VAL A 796 28.09 -39.48 -9.23
C VAL A 796 29.23 -38.89 -10.05
N VAL A 797 28.91 -38.31 -11.20
CA VAL A 797 29.90 -37.84 -12.17
C VAL A 797 29.74 -36.34 -12.39
N PHE A 798 30.73 -35.58 -11.95
CA PHE A 798 30.76 -34.13 -12.10
C PHE A 798 31.50 -33.78 -13.40
N GLY A 799 30.74 -33.38 -14.43
CA GLY A 799 31.30 -33.08 -15.75
C GLY A 799 31.49 -34.33 -16.63
N VAL A 800 30.42 -35.10 -16.85
CA VAL A 800 30.45 -36.36 -17.62
C VAL A 800 31.09 -36.17 -19.00
N ASP A 801 30.80 -35.04 -19.64
CA ASP A 801 31.30 -34.71 -20.97
C ASP A 801 32.83 -34.56 -21.06
N ALA A 802 33.52 -34.40 -19.92
CA ALA A 802 34.98 -34.43 -19.88
C ALA A 802 35.55 -35.84 -20.10
N ALA A 803 34.77 -36.90 -19.85
CA ALA A 803 35.15 -38.28 -20.12
C ALA A 803 34.81 -38.73 -21.55
N ALA A 804 34.09 -37.93 -22.37
CA ALA A 804 33.59 -38.35 -23.67
C ALA A 804 34.68 -38.92 -24.60
N GLY A 805 35.87 -38.30 -24.64
CA GLY A 805 36.99 -38.80 -25.43
C GLY A 805 37.46 -40.20 -24.99
N ARG A 806 37.46 -40.47 -23.69
CA ARG A 806 37.84 -41.77 -23.12
C ARG A 806 36.73 -42.81 -23.28
N LEU A 807 35.47 -42.40 -23.15
CA LEU A 807 34.30 -43.27 -23.36
C LEU A 807 34.10 -43.63 -24.84
N ALA A 808 34.65 -42.85 -25.77
CA ALA A 808 34.63 -43.15 -27.20
C ALA A 808 35.60 -44.27 -27.60
N GLU A 809 36.57 -44.60 -26.76
CA GLU A 809 37.51 -45.69 -27.05
C GLU A 809 36.79 -47.03 -27.04
N THR A 810 36.99 -47.80 -28.11
CA THR A 810 36.46 -49.15 -28.26
C THR A 810 37.46 -50.17 -27.74
N ASP A 811 36.98 -51.12 -26.93
CA ASP A 811 37.75 -52.30 -26.56
C ASP A 811 38.09 -53.11 -27.83
N PRO A 812 39.38 -53.36 -28.14
CA PRO A 812 39.81 -54.13 -29.30
C PRO A 812 39.27 -55.57 -29.37
N ALA A 813 38.89 -56.15 -28.22
CA ALA A 813 38.41 -57.53 -28.14
C ALA A 813 36.88 -57.64 -28.28
N THR A 814 36.13 -56.69 -27.70
CA THR A 814 34.66 -56.72 -27.69
C THR A 814 34.00 -55.75 -28.66
N PHE A 815 34.78 -54.83 -29.27
CA PHE A 815 34.34 -53.71 -30.10
C PHE A 815 33.33 -52.76 -29.43
N ARG A 816 33.09 -52.93 -28.13
CA ARG A 816 32.21 -52.06 -27.35
C ARG A 816 32.97 -50.82 -26.92
N SER A 817 32.32 -49.67 -27.05
CA SER A 817 32.83 -48.42 -26.49
C SER A 817 32.34 -48.22 -25.06
N GLY A 818 33.02 -47.37 -24.29
CA GLY A 818 32.53 -46.92 -22.99
C GLY A 818 31.15 -46.25 -23.06
N HIS A 819 30.78 -45.62 -24.18
CA HIS A 819 29.42 -45.11 -24.39
C HIS A 819 28.38 -46.24 -24.49
N ASP A 820 28.71 -47.39 -25.08
CA ASP A 820 27.80 -48.53 -25.15
C ASP A 820 27.57 -49.13 -23.76
N ASP A 821 28.62 -49.15 -22.94
CA ASP A 821 28.53 -49.57 -21.53
C ASP A 821 27.73 -48.58 -20.69
N LEU A 822 27.93 -47.27 -20.89
CA LEU A 822 27.12 -46.22 -20.23
C LEU A 822 25.64 -46.37 -20.58
N ARG A 823 25.30 -46.54 -21.86
CA ARG A 823 23.91 -46.76 -22.31
C ARG A 823 23.31 -48.05 -21.75
N THR A 824 24.12 -49.10 -21.63
CA THR A 824 23.70 -50.35 -20.98
C THR A 824 23.39 -50.12 -19.49
N LEU A 825 24.26 -49.40 -18.78
CA LEU A 825 24.06 -49.01 -17.40
C LEU A 825 22.81 -48.15 -17.22
N LEU A 826 22.52 -47.21 -18.11
CA LEU A 826 21.32 -46.38 -18.02
C LEU A 826 20.01 -47.18 -18.19
N ARG A 827 20.04 -48.22 -19.03
CA ARG A 827 18.86 -49.06 -19.24
C ARG A 827 18.64 -50.10 -18.16
N GLN A 828 19.72 -50.71 -17.66
CA GLN A 828 19.65 -51.89 -16.80
C GLN A 828 20.13 -51.63 -15.35
N GLY A 829 20.89 -50.56 -15.12
CA GLY A 829 21.49 -50.24 -13.84
C GLY A 829 20.49 -50.16 -12.68
N PRO A 830 19.36 -49.45 -12.81
CA PRO A 830 18.40 -49.31 -11.71
C PRO A 830 17.86 -50.65 -11.22
N GLY A 831 17.64 -51.61 -12.13
CA GLY A 831 17.22 -52.97 -11.80
C GLY A 831 18.24 -53.74 -10.96
N HIS A 832 19.51 -53.35 -11.03
CA HIS A 832 20.63 -53.91 -10.24
C HIS A 832 21.04 -53.00 -9.06
N GLY A 833 20.23 -52.00 -8.73
CA GLY A 833 20.52 -51.04 -7.65
C GLY A 833 21.66 -50.06 -7.98
N VAL A 834 22.01 -49.90 -9.26
CA VAL A 834 23.02 -48.96 -9.75
C VAL A 834 22.33 -47.73 -10.34
N HIS A 835 22.61 -46.55 -9.79
CA HIS A 835 22.07 -45.30 -10.28
C HIS A 835 23.16 -44.32 -10.71
N LEU A 836 22.86 -43.49 -11.70
CA LEU A 836 23.75 -42.44 -12.22
C LEU A 836 23.16 -41.09 -11.84
N LEU A 837 24.01 -40.24 -11.26
CA LEU A 837 23.78 -38.82 -11.08
C LEU A 837 24.89 -38.09 -11.84
N GLY A 838 24.58 -37.51 -13.00
CA GLY A 838 25.58 -36.92 -13.89
C GLY A 838 25.32 -35.44 -14.16
N TRP A 839 26.38 -34.65 -14.24
CA TRP A 839 26.31 -33.26 -14.72
C TRP A 839 27.01 -33.14 -16.06
N TRP A 840 26.28 -32.65 -17.07
CA TRP A 840 26.80 -32.34 -18.40
C TRP A 840 26.80 -30.83 -18.63
N ARG A 841 27.92 -30.30 -19.14
CA ARG A 841 28.05 -28.85 -19.42
C ARG A 841 27.38 -28.40 -20.72
N GLY A 842 26.42 -29.16 -21.23
CA GLY A 842 25.66 -28.81 -22.43
C GLY A 842 24.69 -29.89 -22.87
N LEU A 843 23.51 -29.49 -23.37
CA LEU A 843 22.43 -30.40 -23.76
C LEU A 843 22.81 -31.29 -24.94
N ARG A 844 23.57 -30.76 -25.91
CA ARG A 844 24.09 -31.55 -27.03
C ARG A 844 25.06 -32.64 -26.58
N ARG A 845 25.93 -32.34 -25.61
CA ARG A 845 26.89 -33.31 -25.05
C ARG A 845 26.17 -34.47 -24.36
N LEU A 846 25.12 -34.16 -23.59
CA LEU A 846 24.23 -35.19 -23.04
C LEU A 846 23.64 -36.05 -24.16
N ALA A 847 23.06 -35.42 -25.19
CA ALA A 847 22.45 -36.16 -26.30
C ALA A 847 23.46 -37.07 -27.02
N ASP A 848 24.68 -36.60 -27.26
CA ASP A 848 25.74 -37.38 -27.91
C ASP A 848 26.14 -38.61 -27.06
N ASP A 849 26.34 -38.44 -25.75
CA ASP A 849 26.67 -39.53 -24.83
C ASP A 849 25.54 -40.57 -24.75
N LEU A 850 24.28 -40.12 -24.74
CA LEU A 850 23.10 -40.99 -24.79
C LEU A 850 22.94 -41.70 -26.15
N GLY A 851 23.65 -41.27 -27.20
CA GLY A 851 23.54 -41.84 -28.54
C GLY A 851 22.41 -41.27 -29.38
N GLY A 852 22.06 -40.00 -29.15
CA GLY A 852 21.03 -39.25 -29.85
C GLY A 852 19.77 -39.01 -29.00
N THR A 853 18.86 -38.20 -29.54
CA THR A 853 17.61 -37.83 -28.87
C THR A 853 16.61 -38.99 -28.77
N GLN A 854 16.81 -40.11 -29.47
CA GLN A 854 15.97 -41.30 -29.38
C GLN A 854 16.16 -42.08 -28.06
N ASN A 855 17.33 -41.97 -27.42
CA ASN A 855 17.63 -42.66 -26.15
C ASN A 855 17.41 -41.76 -24.93
N ARG A 856 16.71 -40.64 -25.13
CA ARG A 856 16.42 -39.66 -24.09
C ARG A 856 15.64 -40.22 -22.90
N ASP A 857 14.98 -41.36 -23.07
CA ASP A 857 14.18 -42.02 -22.02
C ASP A 857 15.03 -42.91 -21.10
N ASP A 858 16.30 -43.11 -21.43
CA ASP A 858 17.28 -43.79 -20.58
C ASP A 858 17.64 -42.93 -19.34
N VAL A 859 17.25 -41.65 -19.30
CA VAL A 859 17.36 -40.77 -18.13
C VAL A 859 16.02 -40.08 -17.85
N ALA A 860 15.35 -40.50 -16.78
CA ALA A 860 14.01 -40.04 -16.44
C ALA A 860 13.97 -38.64 -15.82
N CYS A 861 15.00 -38.23 -15.09
CA CYS A 861 15.07 -36.91 -14.47
C CYS A 861 16.11 -36.02 -15.14
N LEU A 862 15.66 -34.86 -15.61
CA LEU A 862 16.52 -33.82 -16.19
C LEU A 862 16.36 -32.52 -15.41
N VAL A 863 17.45 -31.96 -14.90
CA VAL A 863 17.53 -30.62 -14.32
C VAL A 863 18.30 -29.73 -15.29
N ALA A 864 17.60 -28.83 -15.98
CA ALA A 864 18.19 -27.94 -16.99
C ALA A 864 18.50 -26.57 -16.38
N LEU A 865 19.79 -26.23 -16.28
CA LEU A 865 20.33 -24.98 -15.76
C LEU A 865 20.75 -24.07 -16.91
N ASN A 866 20.12 -22.91 -17.02
CA ASN A 866 20.44 -21.90 -18.04
C ASN A 866 20.45 -22.44 -19.50
N VAL A 867 19.61 -23.44 -19.82
CA VAL A 867 19.50 -24.02 -21.18
C VAL A 867 18.38 -23.33 -21.95
N PRO A 868 18.60 -22.80 -23.17
CA PRO A 868 17.55 -22.18 -23.97
C PRO A 868 16.29 -23.06 -24.12
N GLY A 869 15.11 -22.47 -23.92
CA GLY A 869 13.84 -23.18 -24.00
C GLY A 869 13.59 -23.87 -25.36
N ALA A 870 14.08 -23.28 -26.46
CA ALA A 870 14.00 -23.87 -27.79
C ALA A 870 14.81 -25.18 -27.90
N ASP A 871 16.06 -25.18 -27.42
CA ASP A 871 16.92 -26.36 -27.45
C ASP A 871 16.38 -27.47 -26.54
N LEU A 872 15.92 -27.07 -25.35
CA LEU A 872 15.32 -27.98 -24.39
C LEU A 872 14.00 -28.56 -24.92
N GLY A 873 13.17 -27.73 -25.55
CA GLY A 873 11.92 -28.14 -26.21
C GLY A 873 12.16 -29.18 -27.30
N LEU A 874 13.16 -28.97 -28.16
CA LEU A 874 13.57 -29.95 -29.19
C LEU A 874 13.99 -31.28 -28.55
N HIS A 875 14.79 -31.25 -27.49
CA HIS A 875 15.22 -32.46 -26.79
C HIS A 875 14.05 -33.20 -26.10
N LEU A 876 13.11 -32.46 -25.51
CA LEU A 876 11.93 -33.00 -24.84
C LEU A 876 10.79 -33.38 -25.81
N GLY A 877 10.85 -32.95 -27.07
CA GLY A 877 9.74 -33.10 -28.01
C GLY A 877 8.55 -32.21 -27.67
N VAL A 878 8.80 -31.06 -27.02
CA VAL A 878 7.82 -30.05 -26.64
C VAL A 878 8.09 -28.81 -27.47
N HIS A 879 7.25 -28.54 -28.46
CA HIS A 879 7.47 -27.45 -29.42
C HIS A 879 7.35 -26.05 -28.80
N ASP A 880 6.51 -25.90 -27.77
CA ASP A 880 6.23 -24.61 -27.12
C ASP A 880 6.55 -24.64 -25.62
N LEU A 881 7.80 -24.96 -25.28
CA LEU A 881 8.24 -24.95 -23.88
C LEU A 881 8.35 -23.51 -23.35
N ALA A 882 7.43 -23.14 -22.46
CA ALA A 882 7.36 -21.84 -21.82
C ALA A 882 8.45 -21.64 -20.74
N TYR A 883 9.70 -21.51 -21.16
CA TYR A 883 10.86 -21.37 -20.29
C TYR A 883 11.87 -20.38 -20.85
N THR A 884 12.23 -19.38 -20.03
CA THR A 884 13.32 -18.44 -20.32
C THR A 884 14.48 -18.74 -19.37
N PRO A 885 15.69 -19.01 -19.88
CA PRO A 885 16.86 -19.26 -19.05
C PRO A 885 17.20 -18.07 -18.16
N ARG A 886 17.53 -18.32 -16.90
CA ARG A 886 18.01 -17.32 -15.93
C ARG A 886 19.02 -17.93 -14.97
N ALA A 887 19.84 -17.08 -14.38
CA ALA A 887 20.66 -17.44 -13.22
C ALA A 887 19.76 -17.92 -12.07
N ASP A 888 20.25 -18.88 -11.28
CA ASP A 888 19.57 -19.45 -10.10
C ASP A 888 18.15 -20.00 -10.35
N ARG A 889 17.83 -20.35 -11.60
CA ARG A 889 16.59 -21.01 -11.98
C ARG A 889 16.92 -22.24 -12.82
N ALA A 890 16.22 -23.32 -12.54
CA ALA A 890 16.36 -24.55 -13.30
C ALA A 890 14.98 -25.10 -13.67
N LEU A 891 14.90 -25.79 -14.81
CA LEU A 891 13.74 -26.57 -15.15
C LEU A 891 13.96 -28.03 -14.75
N LEU A 892 13.16 -28.52 -13.81
CA LEU A 892 13.08 -29.92 -13.44
C LEU A 892 12.05 -30.63 -14.32
N VAL A 893 12.48 -31.68 -15.01
CA VAL A 893 11.64 -32.53 -15.84
C VAL A 893 11.72 -33.96 -15.30
N ASP A 894 10.60 -34.46 -14.78
CA ASP A 894 10.41 -35.88 -14.47
C ASP A 894 9.50 -36.50 -15.52
N ARG A 895 10.05 -37.40 -16.33
CA ARG A 895 9.32 -38.03 -17.45
C ARG A 895 8.41 -39.16 -17.02
N HIS A 896 8.66 -39.81 -15.88
CA HIS A 896 7.78 -40.86 -15.38
C HIS A 896 6.49 -40.26 -14.81
N ASP A 897 6.57 -39.08 -14.20
CA ASP A 897 5.41 -38.32 -13.70
C ASP A 897 4.85 -37.33 -14.74
N GLN A 898 5.51 -37.20 -15.90
CA GLN A 898 5.21 -36.20 -16.94
C GLN A 898 5.09 -34.78 -16.36
N ARG A 899 5.95 -34.45 -15.39
CA ARG A 899 5.95 -33.16 -14.70
C ARG A 899 7.14 -32.32 -15.10
N VAL A 900 6.83 -31.08 -15.45
CA VAL A 900 7.81 -30.02 -15.68
C VAL A 900 7.59 -28.94 -14.63
N ARG A 901 8.63 -28.60 -13.87
CA ARG A 901 8.57 -27.63 -12.76
C ARG A 901 9.75 -26.68 -12.84
N LEU A 902 9.48 -25.40 -12.63
CA LEU A 902 10.54 -24.44 -12.37
C LEU A 902 10.98 -24.58 -10.92
N ILE A 903 12.29 -24.62 -10.69
CA ILE A 903 12.88 -24.77 -9.36
C ILE A 903 13.97 -23.71 -9.14
N VAL A 904 14.17 -23.35 -7.88
CA VAL A 904 15.42 -22.76 -7.37
C VAL A 904 16.34 -23.93 -7.02
N PRO A 905 17.42 -24.18 -7.76
CA PRO A 905 18.33 -25.29 -7.50
C PRO A 905 18.99 -25.13 -6.12
N PHE A 906 19.30 -26.26 -5.47
CA PHE A 906 20.06 -26.20 -4.21
C PHE A 906 21.52 -25.80 -4.47
N ALA A 907 22.01 -24.81 -3.72
CA ALA A 907 23.39 -24.33 -3.74
C ALA A 907 23.85 -23.83 -2.36
N ARG A 908 25.18 -23.68 -2.18
CA ARG A 908 25.80 -23.17 -0.93
C ARG A 908 26.04 -21.65 -0.98
N ASP A 909 26.25 -21.04 0.19
CA ASP A 909 26.59 -19.62 0.31
C ASP A 909 27.92 -19.27 -0.34
N GLY A 910 28.00 -18.06 -0.90
CA GLY A 910 29.20 -17.58 -1.60
C GLY A 910 29.39 -18.19 -2.99
N HIS A 911 28.45 -19.03 -3.44
CA HIS A 911 28.32 -19.34 -4.86
C HIS A 911 27.87 -18.07 -5.58
N ILE A 912 28.70 -17.55 -6.48
CA ILE A 912 28.36 -16.39 -7.31
C ILE A 912 27.51 -16.92 -8.47
N PRO A 913 26.25 -16.49 -8.61
CA PRO A 913 25.43 -16.82 -9.77
C PRO A 913 26.10 -16.32 -11.05
N ASP A 914 25.99 -17.07 -12.15
CA ASP A 914 26.52 -16.64 -13.45
C ASP A 914 26.00 -15.23 -13.81
N GLY A 915 26.91 -14.25 -13.97
CA GLY A 915 26.59 -12.88 -14.40
C GLY A 915 26.64 -11.77 -13.34
N GLN A 916 27.13 -12.05 -12.12
CA GLN A 916 27.39 -11.03 -11.09
C GLN A 916 28.89 -10.82 -10.78
N GLU A 917 29.77 -11.02 -11.76
CA GLU A 917 31.18 -10.54 -11.71
C GLU A 917 31.30 -9.07 -12.12
#